data_AF-A0A3P8S4R7-F1
#
_entry.id   AF-A0A3P8S4R7-F1
#
_cell.length_a   1.000
_cell.length_b   1.000
_cell.length_c   1.000
_cell.angle_alpha   90.00
_cell.angle_beta   90.00
_cell.angle_gamma   90.00
#
_symmetry.space_group_name_H-M   'P 1'
#
loop_
_entity.id
_entity.type
_entity.pdbx_description
1 polymer ?
#
loop_
_entity_poly.entity_id
_entity_poly.type
_entity_poly.pdbx_seq_one_letter_code
_entity_poly.pdbx_strand_id
1 'polypeptide(L)'
;MDGLRIAVVYKRVWVGMLLALVVVVELPGALQKCIFDEVQAQVRVVRAAPMNPDGPPTEPRLRAPTGQKHSITSGQQTSHRGQSVKRRSILRELAPPTLATPQPIRIQTWVPRESCDLSETEKGRLEAAVEEAVKVVSSLLSVNRVLGPLLLSRDINKYCKFLWRNSSAANYNRCGRANSNYRTETCLDVTIPDDHLAGCDIYPDADSPQKTVLRPEGAGLIDIDFVLYLHVQATDKCRAEPNVLAYAVHCQTGTHGRPVAGVVVMCRDRLTRATYSHQSTVQTVIHELFHALGFSKDLFSSWQDCSSSSQVGAGCSPRGQVTHSDESGQMRIYTPSISSALQKHLGSTDPELGGPLENLGGSPGRVSSHWESRVLQGSIMAAVLGDPTAVRIDPVTLAALQDTGWYTVSLSQAQSLVWGDGEGAMFGSLSTCQENSSSFFCTGSGLGCHFLHLHKGECQTDRYLEGCRMYKPLKNGSECWKKENTGLSPEDDGSGEIFGSDSRCFFSSLIRQNHSQFVGFSSSVEGRCYRHRCTGPNRYQIQVCGSGWVDCPAGGTTEIKGYEGLIFCPDRRLCLYLDITPPSTSNVSSSESSAQNVSWSPLRPSTESTVATSLCFTAAVCLLAALMVFYRKRCSCKVRIHSVAPEDQSDL
;
A
#
# COMPACT_ATOMS: atom_id res chain seq x y z
N MET A 1 -28.73 59.20 -8.21
CA MET A 1 -28.86 57.80 -8.66
C MET A 1 -27.62 57.00 -8.25
N ASP A 2 -27.12 57.18 -7.02
CA ASP A 2 -25.79 56.64 -6.62
C ASP A 2 -25.84 55.73 -5.38
N GLY A 3 -27.02 55.57 -4.75
CA GLY A 3 -27.20 54.66 -3.61
C GLY A 3 -27.39 53.19 -3.99
N LEU A 4 -27.88 52.90 -5.20
CA LEU A 4 -28.24 51.53 -5.61
C LEU A 4 -27.07 50.74 -6.22
N ARG A 5 -25.99 51.41 -6.63
CA ARG A 5 -24.78 50.74 -7.18
C ARG A 5 -23.80 50.29 -6.08
N ILE A 6 -23.83 50.90 -4.90
CA ILE A 6 -22.92 50.56 -3.79
C ILE A 6 -23.40 49.29 -3.05
N ALA A 7 -24.72 49.08 -2.94
CA ALA A 7 -25.28 47.88 -2.30
C ALA A 7 -25.03 46.58 -3.08
N VAL A 8 -24.97 46.63 -4.42
CA VAL A 8 -24.70 45.46 -5.27
C VAL A 8 -23.22 45.05 -5.23
N VAL A 9 -22.31 46.03 -5.08
CA VAL A 9 -20.86 45.77 -4.95
C VAL A 9 -20.54 45.21 -3.57
N TYR A 10 -21.14 45.74 -2.49
CA TYR A 10 -20.93 45.20 -1.14
C TYR A 10 -21.45 43.77 -0.97
N LYS A 11 -22.61 43.42 -1.58
CA LYS A 11 -23.13 42.04 -1.57
C LYS A 11 -22.25 41.06 -2.35
N ARG A 12 -21.65 41.47 -3.48
CA ARG A 12 -20.75 40.60 -4.27
C ARG A 12 -19.38 40.38 -3.60
N VAL A 13 -18.86 41.38 -2.89
CA VAL A 13 -17.60 41.26 -2.14
C VAL A 13 -17.80 40.40 -0.88
N TRP A 14 -18.95 40.53 -0.19
CA TRP A 14 -19.27 39.67 0.95
C TRP A 14 -19.55 38.21 0.54
N VAL A 15 -20.26 37.97 -0.57
CA VAL A 15 -20.46 36.61 -1.10
C VAL A 15 -19.16 36.02 -1.62
N GLY A 16 -18.26 36.83 -2.20
CA GLY A 16 -16.92 36.41 -2.60
C GLY A 16 -15.99 36.11 -1.42
N MET A 17 -16.10 36.86 -0.31
CA MET A 17 -15.36 36.57 0.93
C MET A 17 -15.93 35.37 1.68
N LEU A 18 -17.26 35.16 1.69
CA LEU A 18 -17.87 33.95 2.24
C LEU A 18 -17.52 32.71 1.40
N LEU A 19 -17.50 32.80 0.07
CA LEU A 19 -17.03 31.72 -0.80
C LEU A 19 -15.53 31.46 -0.61
N ALA A 20 -14.71 32.50 -0.43
CA ALA A 20 -13.28 32.32 -0.14
C ALA A 20 -13.03 31.78 1.29
N LEU A 21 -13.85 32.12 2.29
CA LEU A 21 -13.78 31.54 3.63
C LEU A 21 -14.33 30.11 3.68
N VAL A 22 -15.37 29.79 2.90
CA VAL A 22 -15.86 28.40 2.74
C VAL A 22 -14.83 27.56 1.98
N VAL A 23 -14.07 28.14 1.05
CA VAL A 23 -12.96 27.46 0.35
C VAL A 23 -11.68 27.35 1.20
N VAL A 24 -11.56 28.10 2.31
CA VAL A 24 -10.37 28.08 3.19
C VAL A 24 -10.63 27.41 4.55
N VAL A 25 -11.88 27.08 4.90
CA VAL A 25 -12.23 26.40 6.17
C VAL A 25 -12.54 24.91 6.00
N GLU A 26 -12.59 24.36 4.79
CA GLU A 26 -12.41 22.92 4.59
C GLU A 26 -11.04 22.66 3.95
N LEU A 27 -10.02 22.53 4.79
CA LEU A 27 -8.92 21.62 4.46
C LEU A 27 -9.36 20.26 5.01
N PRO A 28 -9.94 19.36 4.18
CA PRO A 28 -10.05 17.97 4.58
C PRO A 28 -8.65 17.52 5.01
N GLY A 29 -8.57 16.74 6.08
CA GLY A 29 -7.33 16.03 6.39
C GLY A 29 -6.77 15.45 5.10
N ALA A 30 -5.55 15.85 4.74
CA ALA A 30 -4.97 15.53 3.46
C ALA A 30 -4.60 14.04 3.50
N LEU A 31 -5.58 13.20 3.11
CA LEU A 31 -5.48 11.76 3.14
C LEU A 31 -4.45 11.30 2.12
N GLN A 32 -3.52 10.45 2.55
CA GLN A 32 -2.44 9.95 1.73
C GLN A 32 -3.00 9.02 0.65
N LYS A 33 -2.76 9.31 -0.63
CA LYS A 33 -3.35 8.60 -1.78
C LYS A 33 -2.27 7.83 -2.52
N CYS A 34 -2.59 6.61 -2.96
CA CYS A 34 -1.77 5.82 -3.87
C CYS A 34 -2.31 5.93 -5.31
N ILE A 35 -1.44 5.92 -6.31
CA ILE A 35 -1.80 6.18 -7.73
C ILE A 35 -1.34 5.08 -8.70
N PHE A 36 -1.11 3.87 -8.20
CA PHE A 36 -0.64 2.70 -8.97
C PHE A 36 -1.37 2.55 -10.33
N ASP A 37 -2.69 2.62 -10.30
CA ASP A 37 -3.55 2.45 -11.46
C ASP A 37 -3.35 3.47 -12.58
N GLU A 38 -2.93 4.67 -12.22
CA GLU A 38 -2.67 5.78 -13.15
C GLU A 38 -1.26 5.65 -13.77
N VAL A 39 -0.29 5.11 -13.02
CA VAL A 39 1.11 4.96 -13.45
C VAL A 39 1.33 3.67 -14.26
N GLN A 40 0.71 2.55 -13.88
CA GLN A 40 0.93 1.26 -14.54
C GLN A 40 0.48 1.27 -16.01
N ALA A 41 -0.58 2.03 -16.33
CA ALA A 41 -1.06 2.22 -17.70
C ALA A 41 -0.02 2.86 -18.64
N GLN A 42 1.02 3.51 -18.10
CA GLN A 42 2.10 4.16 -18.86
C GLN A 42 3.30 3.22 -19.10
N VAL A 43 3.29 2.02 -18.51
CA VAL A 43 4.42 1.08 -18.54
C VAL A 43 4.10 -0.14 -19.39
N ARG A 44 5.01 -0.45 -20.32
CA ARG A 44 4.97 -1.73 -21.03
C ARG A 44 5.66 -2.81 -20.22
N VAL A 45 4.90 -3.81 -19.80
CA VAL A 45 5.41 -4.97 -19.07
C VAL A 45 6.12 -5.94 -20.02
N VAL A 46 7.35 -6.33 -19.70
CA VAL A 46 8.11 -7.32 -20.48
C VAL A 46 7.89 -8.70 -19.86
N ARG A 47 7.44 -9.66 -20.66
CA ARG A 47 7.28 -11.06 -20.23
C ARG A 47 8.45 -11.90 -20.73
N ALA A 48 9.04 -12.69 -19.84
CA ALA A 48 10.05 -13.67 -20.25
C ALA A 48 9.43 -14.69 -21.22
N ALA A 49 10.11 -14.92 -22.35
CA ALA A 49 9.70 -15.94 -23.30
C ALA A 49 9.84 -17.33 -22.67
N PRO A 50 8.92 -18.28 -22.93
CA PRO A 50 9.14 -19.67 -22.59
C PRO A 50 10.45 -20.13 -23.24
N MET A 51 11.37 -20.72 -22.48
CA MET A 51 12.44 -21.49 -23.12
C MET A 51 11.76 -22.64 -23.87
N ASN A 52 11.87 -22.65 -25.19
CA ASN A 52 11.32 -23.71 -26.05
C ASN A 52 11.71 -25.10 -25.48
N PRO A 53 10.75 -25.96 -25.13
CA PRO A 53 11.06 -27.36 -24.80
C PRO A 53 11.51 -28.17 -26.03
N ASP A 54 11.23 -27.67 -27.24
CA ASP A 54 11.60 -28.34 -28.49
C ASP A 54 12.67 -27.54 -29.23
N GLY A 55 13.93 -27.89 -28.95
CA GLY A 55 15.01 -27.67 -29.90
C GLY A 55 14.80 -28.58 -31.13
N PRO A 56 15.31 -28.21 -32.33
CA PRO A 56 15.18 -29.06 -33.50
C PRO A 56 15.85 -30.43 -33.26
N PRO A 57 15.27 -31.54 -33.73
CA PRO A 57 15.87 -32.86 -33.56
C PRO A 57 17.17 -32.92 -34.37
N THR A 58 18.30 -32.83 -33.67
CA THR A 58 19.61 -33.17 -34.22
C THR A 58 19.79 -34.68 -34.10
N GLU A 59 19.42 -35.41 -35.16
CA GLU A 59 20.25 -36.45 -35.81
C GLU A 59 19.46 -37.26 -36.86
N PRO A 60 20.07 -37.63 -38.00
CA PRO A 60 19.39 -38.35 -39.07
C PRO A 60 19.26 -39.83 -38.71
N ARG A 61 18.04 -40.26 -38.38
CA ARG A 61 17.73 -41.70 -38.27
C ARG A 61 17.87 -42.37 -39.63
N LEU A 62 18.91 -43.19 -39.77
CA LEU A 62 18.99 -44.22 -40.80
C LEU A 62 17.72 -45.07 -40.79
N ARG A 63 17.08 -45.19 -41.96
CA ARG A 63 16.04 -46.18 -42.24
C ARG A 63 16.62 -47.58 -42.25
N ALA A 64 15.94 -48.52 -41.58
CA ALA A 64 15.91 -49.94 -41.90
C ALA A 64 14.60 -50.54 -41.34
N PRO A 65 14.07 -51.66 -41.90
CA PRO A 65 12.70 -51.72 -42.39
C PRO A 65 11.71 -52.54 -41.55
N THR A 66 10.43 -52.29 -41.83
CA THR A 66 9.23 -53.13 -41.69
C THR A 66 9.39 -54.53 -41.07
N GLY A 67 8.65 -54.78 -39.99
CA GLY A 67 8.39 -56.11 -39.43
C GLY A 67 7.07 -56.16 -38.67
N GLN A 68 6.25 -57.16 -39.00
CA GLN A 68 4.86 -57.40 -38.64
C GLN A 68 4.48 -57.37 -37.15
N LYS A 69 3.19 -57.04 -36.92
CA LYS A 69 2.39 -57.34 -35.71
C LYS A 69 2.42 -58.83 -35.39
N HIS A 70 2.52 -59.19 -34.10
CA HIS A 70 1.64 -60.16 -33.45
C HIS A 70 1.69 -60.02 -31.91
N SER A 71 0.50 -60.05 -31.31
CA SER A 71 0.21 -60.16 -29.88
C SER A 71 0.44 -61.61 -29.40
N ILE A 72 0.69 -61.83 -28.09
CA ILE A 72 0.13 -62.90 -27.22
C ILE A 72 0.93 -63.08 -25.90
N THR A 73 0.22 -62.84 -24.79
CA THR A 73 0.21 -63.45 -23.43
C THR A 73 1.46 -63.89 -22.64
N SER A 74 1.48 -63.41 -21.39
CA SER A 74 1.52 -64.15 -20.11
C SER A 74 2.41 -65.40 -19.98
N GLY A 75 3.37 -65.34 -19.06
CA GLY A 75 4.09 -66.52 -18.55
C GLY A 75 4.91 -66.19 -17.30
N GLN A 76 4.55 -66.85 -16.21
CA GLN A 76 5.08 -66.75 -14.86
C GLN A 76 6.39 -67.56 -14.69
N GLN A 77 7.11 -67.30 -13.59
CA GLN A 77 8.02 -68.19 -12.85
C GLN A 77 9.55 -68.17 -13.07
N THR A 78 10.19 -67.76 -11.95
CA THR A 78 11.28 -68.40 -11.18
C THR A 78 12.73 -68.43 -11.68
N SER A 79 13.56 -67.67 -10.95
CA SER A 79 14.78 -68.08 -10.22
C SER A 79 15.84 -68.92 -10.94
N HIS A 80 16.96 -68.27 -11.29
CA HIS A 80 18.28 -68.89 -11.15
C HIS A 80 19.32 -67.91 -10.59
N ARG A 81 19.99 -68.41 -9.56
CA ARG A 81 21.09 -67.84 -8.79
C ARG A 81 22.38 -67.96 -9.59
N GLY A 82 23.05 -66.83 -9.85
CA GLY A 82 24.40 -66.77 -10.42
C GLY A 82 25.17 -65.61 -9.83
N GLN A 83 26.02 -65.89 -8.84
CA GLN A 83 27.00 -64.95 -8.30
C GLN A 83 28.05 -64.63 -9.37
N SER A 84 28.21 -63.34 -9.70
CA SER A 84 29.47 -62.82 -10.22
C SER A 84 29.77 -61.50 -9.52
N VAL A 85 30.76 -61.56 -8.64
CA VAL A 85 31.38 -60.40 -8.00
C VAL A 85 32.25 -59.72 -9.03
N LYS A 86 31.96 -58.46 -9.39
CA LYS A 86 33.01 -57.48 -9.75
C LYS A 86 32.50 -56.03 -9.87
N ARG A 87 33.17 -55.20 -9.06
CA ARG A 87 33.49 -53.77 -9.24
C ARG A 87 32.36 -52.72 -9.20
N ARG A 88 32.33 -52.05 -8.05
CA ARG A 88 31.88 -50.66 -7.88
C ARG A 88 32.38 -49.75 -9.02
N SER A 89 31.46 -49.20 -9.80
CA SER A 89 31.57 -47.82 -10.30
C SER A 89 30.46 -47.02 -9.62
N ILE A 90 30.85 -46.06 -8.78
CA ILE A 90 29.94 -45.10 -8.16
C ILE A 90 29.52 -44.12 -9.26
N LEU A 91 28.47 -44.45 -9.98
CA LEU A 91 27.62 -43.42 -10.58
C LEU A 91 26.65 -43.04 -9.46
N ARG A 92 26.88 -41.87 -8.85
CA ARG A 92 25.83 -41.15 -8.13
C ARG A 92 24.76 -40.86 -9.18
N GLU A 93 23.80 -41.77 -9.29
CA GLU A 93 22.49 -41.47 -9.83
C GLU A 93 21.98 -40.32 -8.97
N LEU A 94 22.03 -39.11 -9.54
CA LEU A 94 21.41 -37.93 -8.95
C LEU A 94 19.96 -38.33 -8.71
N ALA A 95 19.62 -38.49 -7.43
CA ALA A 95 18.24 -38.63 -7.02
C ALA A 95 17.43 -37.50 -7.70
N PRO A 96 16.22 -37.78 -8.21
CA PRO A 96 15.36 -36.75 -8.77
C PRO A 96 15.23 -35.61 -7.75
N PRO A 97 15.21 -34.34 -8.20
CA PRO A 97 15.20 -33.21 -7.29
C PRO A 97 14.05 -33.40 -6.30
N THR A 98 14.41 -33.46 -5.02
CA THR A 98 13.46 -33.39 -3.90
C THR A 98 12.44 -32.32 -4.21
N LEU A 99 11.14 -32.65 -4.08
CA LEU A 99 10.03 -31.69 -4.24
C LEU A 99 10.46 -30.33 -3.68
N ALA A 100 10.58 -29.33 -4.55
CA ALA A 100 11.04 -28.00 -4.15
C ALA A 100 10.06 -27.47 -3.10
N THR A 101 10.50 -27.47 -1.84
CA THR A 101 9.69 -26.94 -0.75
C THR A 101 9.72 -25.42 -0.85
N PRO A 102 8.57 -24.72 -0.90
CA PRO A 102 8.54 -23.27 -0.97
C PRO A 102 9.44 -22.65 0.10
N GLN A 103 10.25 -21.67 -0.29
CA GLN A 103 11.19 -20.96 0.59
C GLN A 103 10.85 -19.47 0.62
N PRO A 104 11.20 -18.74 1.69
CA PRO A 104 11.01 -17.29 1.75
C PRO A 104 11.53 -16.59 0.48
N ILE A 105 10.72 -15.70 -0.09
CA ILE A 105 11.08 -14.92 -1.27
C ILE A 105 12.30 -14.06 -0.97
N ARG A 106 13.26 -14.00 -1.91
CA ARG A 106 14.44 -13.13 -1.81
C ARG A 106 14.21 -11.88 -2.64
N ILE A 107 13.98 -10.77 -1.95
CA ILE A 107 13.78 -9.47 -2.57
C ILE A 107 15.04 -8.63 -2.37
N GLN A 108 15.66 -8.19 -3.46
CA GLN A 108 16.78 -7.24 -3.39
C GLN A 108 16.34 -5.87 -3.89
N THR A 109 16.73 -4.84 -3.16
CA THR A 109 16.50 -3.44 -3.56
C THR A 109 17.70 -2.91 -4.35
N TRP A 110 17.41 -2.08 -5.34
CA TRP A 110 18.42 -1.39 -6.15
C TRP A 110 18.05 0.08 -6.28
N VAL A 111 18.93 0.99 -5.88
CA VAL A 111 18.71 2.43 -6.02
C VAL A 111 19.33 2.92 -7.33
N PRO A 112 18.52 3.38 -8.31
CA PRO A 112 19.03 3.90 -9.59
C PRO A 112 19.86 5.18 -9.40
N ARG A 113 20.85 5.40 -10.28
CA ARG A 113 21.77 6.56 -10.22
C ARG A 113 21.06 7.90 -10.45
N GLU A 114 19.96 7.86 -11.18
CA GLU A 114 19.08 8.97 -11.50
C GLU A 114 18.17 9.40 -10.34
N SER A 115 18.20 8.67 -9.22
CA SER A 115 17.48 9.07 -8.00
C SER A 115 18.08 10.35 -7.42
N CYS A 116 17.25 11.15 -6.75
CA CYS A 116 17.70 12.34 -6.05
C CYS A 116 18.75 12.02 -4.99
N ASP A 117 19.77 12.86 -4.90
CA ASP A 117 20.74 12.81 -3.81
C ASP A 117 20.01 13.04 -2.47
N LEU A 118 20.21 12.09 -1.55
CA LEU A 118 19.73 12.16 -0.19
C LEU A 118 20.88 12.54 0.73
N SER A 119 20.59 13.31 1.79
CA SER A 119 21.54 13.40 2.90
C SER A 119 21.74 12.03 3.53
N GLU A 120 22.90 11.79 4.16
CA GLU A 120 23.19 10.54 4.86
C GLU A 120 22.08 10.15 5.86
N THR A 121 21.48 11.13 6.53
CA THR A 121 20.38 10.90 7.47
C THR A 121 19.08 10.45 6.79
N GLU A 122 18.77 10.98 5.61
CA GLU A 122 17.57 10.61 4.86
C GLU A 122 17.75 9.26 4.19
N LYS A 123 18.96 9.00 3.68
CA LYS A 123 19.37 7.71 3.16
C LYS A 123 19.25 6.62 4.22
N GLY A 124 19.84 6.81 5.41
CA GLY A 124 19.75 5.83 6.50
C GLY A 124 18.32 5.56 6.97
N ARG A 125 17.45 6.58 6.97
CA ARG A 125 16.01 6.42 7.28
C ARG A 125 15.25 5.62 6.23
N LEU A 126 15.54 5.88 4.95
CA LEU A 126 14.92 5.16 3.84
C LEU A 126 15.38 3.70 3.83
N GLU A 127 16.68 3.46 3.95
CA GLU A 127 17.28 2.13 3.98
C GLU A 127 16.70 1.29 5.12
N ALA A 128 16.63 1.85 6.33
CA ALA A 128 16.04 1.15 7.48
C ALA A 128 14.56 0.77 7.25
N ALA A 129 13.76 1.70 6.72
CA ALA A 129 12.34 1.44 6.47
C ALA A 129 12.12 0.40 5.35
N VAL A 130 12.94 0.44 4.31
CA VAL A 130 12.88 -0.50 3.18
C VAL A 130 13.37 -1.88 3.60
N GLU A 131 14.43 -1.97 4.40
CA GLU A 131 14.91 -3.23 4.96
C GLU A 131 13.83 -3.90 5.83
N GLU A 132 13.17 -3.13 6.70
CA GLU A 132 12.06 -3.64 7.50
C GLU A 132 10.90 -4.11 6.63
N ALA A 133 10.47 -3.31 5.65
CA ALA A 133 9.41 -3.67 4.73
C ALA A 133 9.71 -4.96 3.95
N VAL A 134 10.92 -5.06 3.38
CA VAL A 134 11.38 -6.25 2.65
C VAL A 134 11.42 -7.47 3.56
N LYS A 135 11.89 -7.31 4.81
CA LYS A 135 11.92 -8.41 5.79
C LYS A 135 10.51 -8.90 6.12
N VAL A 136 9.56 -8.00 6.34
CA VAL A 136 8.15 -8.34 6.60
C VAL A 136 7.56 -9.08 5.39
N VAL A 137 7.69 -8.55 4.17
CA VAL A 137 7.15 -9.21 2.98
C VAL A 137 7.81 -10.58 2.73
N SER A 138 9.12 -10.68 2.96
CA SER A 138 9.86 -11.94 2.79
C SER A 138 9.48 -13.00 3.83
N SER A 139 9.03 -12.60 5.03
CA SER A 139 8.51 -13.55 6.03
C SER A 139 7.08 -14.01 5.72
N LEU A 140 6.32 -13.20 4.98
CA LEU A 140 4.93 -13.50 4.59
C LEU A 140 4.84 -14.41 3.36
N LEU A 141 5.75 -14.24 2.40
CA LEU A 141 5.67 -14.87 1.08
C LEU A 141 6.80 -15.88 0.85
N SER A 142 6.43 -17.08 0.42
CA SER A 142 7.36 -18.12 0.00
C SER A 142 7.13 -18.51 -1.46
N VAL A 143 8.20 -18.89 -2.14
CA VAL A 143 8.24 -19.16 -3.58
C VAL A 143 9.06 -20.41 -3.87
N ASN A 144 8.80 -21.02 -5.03
CA ASN A 144 9.71 -21.99 -5.61
C ASN A 144 10.88 -21.24 -6.24
N ARG A 145 12.02 -21.24 -5.53
CA ARG A 145 13.22 -20.51 -5.95
C ARG A 145 13.73 -21.05 -7.29
N VAL A 146 14.07 -20.13 -8.19
CA VAL A 146 14.68 -20.46 -9.47
C VAL A 146 16.19 -20.66 -9.27
N LEU A 147 16.76 -21.66 -9.94
CA LEU A 147 18.19 -21.93 -9.90
C LEU A 147 18.93 -20.98 -10.85
N GLY A 148 20.07 -20.44 -10.39
CA GLY A 148 20.89 -19.51 -11.17
C GLY A 148 20.56 -18.03 -10.92
N PRO A 149 21.32 -17.11 -11.54
CA PRO A 149 21.08 -15.68 -11.41
C PRO A 149 19.78 -15.26 -12.13
N LEU A 150 19.04 -14.34 -11.52
CA LEU A 150 17.89 -13.71 -12.15
C LEU A 150 18.36 -12.75 -13.25
N LEU A 151 17.99 -13.05 -14.49
CA LEU A 151 18.19 -12.19 -15.65
C LEU A 151 16.85 -11.63 -16.12
N LEU A 152 16.78 -10.31 -16.27
CA LEU A 152 15.63 -9.60 -16.81
C LEU A 152 15.66 -9.62 -18.34
N SER A 153 14.50 -9.73 -18.97
CA SER A 153 14.39 -9.81 -20.43
C SER A 153 14.52 -8.42 -21.07
N ARG A 154 15.19 -8.34 -22.22
CA ARG A 154 15.14 -7.16 -23.10
C ARG A 154 13.87 -7.16 -23.93
N ASP A 155 13.23 -6.00 -24.12
CA ASP A 155 12.01 -5.92 -24.94
C ASP A 155 12.38 -6.08 -26.41
N ILE A 156 12.00 -7.23 -26.97
CA ILE A 156 12.25 -7.56 -28.38
C ILE A 156 11.70 -6.52 -29.34
N ASN A 157 10.62 -5.84 -28.97
CA ASN A 157 10.03 -4.80 -29.81
C ASN A 157 10.80 -3.47 -29.77
N LYS A 158 11.64 -3.26 -28.74
CA LYS A 158 12.56 -2.11 -28.68
C LYS A 158 13.82 -2.40 -29.48
N TYR A 159 14.46 -3.55 -29.26
CA TYR A 159 15.75 -3.85 -29.88
C TYR A 159 15.67 -4.45 -31.28
N CYS A 160 14.52 -4.97 -31.70
CA CYS A 160 14.35 -5.64 -32.98
C CYS A 160 13.51 -4.83 -33.97
N LYS A 161 14.04 -4.64 -35.19
CA LYS A 161 13.33 -3.98 -36.30
C LYS A 161 12.54 -4.99 -37.16
N PHE A 162 12.92 -6.26 -37.16
CA PHE A 162 12.29 -7.29 -37.98
C PHE A 162 12.34 -8.65 -37.29
N LEU A 163 11.19 -9.30 -37.14
CA LEU A 163 11.06 -10.64 -36.58
C LEU A 163 10.76 -11.65 -37.68
N TRP A 164 11.38 -12.82 -37.60
CA TRP A 164 11.01 -13.95 -38.43
C TRP A 164 9.64 -14.48 -38.01
N ARG A 165 8.67 -14.48 -38.92
CA ARG A 165 7.28 -14.89 -38.64
C ARG A 165 6.84 -16.16 -39.37
N ASN A 166 7.69 -16.71 -40.24
CA ASN A 166 7.42 -18.01 -40.85
C ASN A 166 7.63 -19.11 -39.80
N SER A 167 6.57 -19.81 -39.42
CA SER A 167 6.60 -20.88 -38.41
C SER A 167 7.46 -22.08 -38.84
N SER A 168 7.73 -22.23 -40.13
CA SER A 168 8.57 -23.29 -40.66
C SER A 168 10.07 -22.93 -40.64
N ALA A 169 10.42 -21.68 -40.36
CA ALA A 169 11.81 -21.23 -40.34
C ALA A 169 12.49 -21.58 -39.02
N ALA A 170 13.77 -21.95 -39.05
CA ALA A 170 14.52 -22.32 -37.85
C ALA A 170 14.57 -21.19 -36.80
N ASN A 171 14.58 -19.93 -37.27
CA ASN A 171 14.61 -18.75 -36.41
C ASN A 171 13.24 -18.10 -36.18
N TYR A 172 12.14 -18.85 -36.28
CA TYR A 172 10.80 -18.35 -35.97
C TYR A 172 10.73 -17.60 -34.62
N ASN A 173 10.10 -16.43 -34.62
CA ASN A 173 10.01 -15.46 -33.51
C ASN A 173 11.36 -14.91 -32.99
N ARG A 174 12.46 -15.12 -33.69
CA ARG A 174 13.76 -14.50 -33.37
C ARG A 174 13.98 -13.21 -34.17
N CYS A 175 14.83 -12.35 -33.62
CA CYS A 175 15.15 -11.07 -34.26
C CYS A 175 16.03 -11.26 -35.48
N GLY A 176 15.57 -10.87 -36.67
CA GLY A 176 16.37 -10.93 -37.89
C GLY A 176 17.22 -9.69 -38.13
N ARG A 177 16.78 -8.52 -37.64
CA ARG A 177 17.50 -7.25 -37.81
C ARG A 177 17.37 -6.36 -36.60
N ALA A 178 18.51 -5.87 -36.10
CA ALA A 178 18.56 -4.95 -34.97
C ALA A 178 17.91 -3.60 -35.30
N ASN A 179 17.32 -2.97 -34.29
CA ASN A 179 16.92 -1.58 -34.31
C ASN A 179 18.13 -0.71 -33.91
N SER A 180 18.61 0.12 -34.84
CA SER A 180 19.74 1.03 -34.61
C SER A 180 19.49 2.07 -33.51
N ASN A 181 18.25 2.29 -33.11
CA ASN A 181 17.86 3.24 -32.06
C ASN A 181 17.79 2.61 -30.66
N TYR A 182 18.02 1.30 -30.55
CA TYR A 182 18.05 0.63 -29.25
C TYR A 182 19.23 1.12 -28.41
N ARG A 183 18.97 1.47 -27.15
CA ARG A 183 19.99 1.99 -26.23
C ARG A 183 19.99 1.23 -24.92
N THR A 184 18.89 1.35 -24.17
CA THR A 184 18.76 0.81 -22.81
C THR A 184 17.35 0.25 -22.59
N GLU A 185 17.20 -0.60 -21.58
CA GLU A 185 15.88 -0.96 -21.04
C GLU A 185 15.49 -0.02 -19.92
N THR A 186 14.22 0.32 -19.88
CA THR A 186 13.65 1.22 -18.89
C THR A 186 12.32 0.68 -18.40
N CYS A 187 12.01 0.96 -17.13
CA CYS A 187 10.69 0.76 -16.53
C CYS A 187 10.35 2.04 -15.75
N LEU A 188 9.25 2.70 -16.14
CA LEU A 188 9.06 4.13 -15.84
C LEU A 188 10.33 4.93 -16.23
N ASP A 189 10.79 5.80 -15.33
CA ASP A 189 11.96 6.65 -15.49
C ASP A 189 13.25 5.98 -15.01
N VAL A 190 13.19 4.70 -14.62
CA VAL A 190 14.35 3.93 -14.17
C VAL A 190 15.01 3.19 -15.33
N THR A 191 16.31 3.37 -15.48
CA THR A 191 17.16 2.60 -16.39
C THR A 191 17.61 1.30 -15.72
N ILE A 192 17.28 0.18 -16.36
CA ILE A 192 17.69 -1.15 -15.89
C ILE A 192 19.16 -1.37 -16.29
N PRO A 193 20.07 -1.68 -15.35
CA PRO A 193 21.47 -1.95 -15.67
C PRO A 193 21.62 -3.11 -16.66
N ASP A 194 22.55 -2.97 -17.62
CA ASP A 194 22.84 -4.03 -18.59
C ASP A 194 23.30 -5.33 -17.91
N ASP A 195 23.97 -5.23 -16.77
CA ASP A 195 24.37 -6.40 -15.96
C ASP A 195 23.19 -7.20 -15.41
N HIS A 196 21.99 -6.61 -15.31
CA HIS A 196 20.79 -7.31 -14.86
C HIS A 196 20.02 -7.96 -16.02
N LEU A 197 20.39 -7.66 -17.27
CA LEU A 197 19.64 -8.01 -18.47
C LEU A 197 20.22 -9.24 -19.18
N ALA A 198 19.34 -10.07 -19.71
CA ALA A 198 19.69 -11.12 -20.65
C ALA A 198 20.34 -10.53 -21.92
N GLY A 199 21.16 -11.34 -22.58
CA GLY A 199 21.76 -10.98 -23.86
C GLY A 199 20.68 -10.81 -24.95
N CYS A 200 21.01 -10.10 -26.02
CA CYS A 200 20.17 -10.08 -27.22
C CYS A 200 21.00 -10.33 -28.47
N ASP A 201 20.46 -11.22 -29.30
CA ASP A 201 21.10 -11.70 -30.52
C ASP A 201 20.21 -11.37 -31.72
N ILE A 202 20.86 -11.22 -32.89
CA ILE A 202 20.18 -11.16 -34.18
C ILE A 202 20.57 -12.37 -35.04
N TYR A 203 19.63 -12.81 -35.87
CA TYR A 203 19.69 -13.98 -36.73
C TYR A 203 19.46 -13.53 -38.17
N PRO A 204 20.52 -13.13 -38.91
CA PRO A 204 20.39 -12.48 -40.22
C PRO A 204 19.63 -13.30 -41.26
N ASP A 205 19.67 -14.63 -41.14
CA ASP A 205 19.02 -15.57 -42.05
C ASP A 205 17.93 -16.40 -41.33
N ALA A 206 16.89 -16.77 -42.07
CA ALA A 206 15.73 -17.48 -41.53
C ALA A 206 16.07 -18.89 -41.01
N ASP A 207 16.98 -19.59 -41.70
CA ASP A 207 17.26 -21.01 -41.49
C ASP A 207 18.73 -21.29 -41.10
N SER A 208 19.51 -20.26 -40.80
CA SER A 208 20.90 -20.40 -40.35
C SER A 208 21.00 -20.36 -38.82
N PRO A 209 21.87 -21.19 -38.20
CA PRO A 209 22.18 -21.07 -36.78
C PRO A 209 23.08 -19.86 -36.48
N GLN A 210 23.62 -19.18 -37.51
CA GLN A 210 24.51 -18.04 -37.33
C GLN A 210 23.78 -16.89 -36.65
N LYS A 211 24.38 -16.40 -35.55
CA LYS A 211 23.88 -15.28 -34.78
C LYS A 211 24.95 -14.21 -34.58
N THR A 212 24.52 -12.97 -34.52
CA THR A 212 25.34 -11.83 -34.14
C THR A 212 24.88 -11.31 -32.79
N VAL A 213 25.77 -11.27 -31.81
CA VAL A 213 25.47 -10.74 -30.48
C VAL A 213 25.34 -9.22 -30.58
N LEU A 214 24.15 -8.69 -30.30
CA LEU A 214 23.88 -7.25 -30.27
C LEU A 214 24.23 -6.65 -28.90
N ARG A 215 23.89 -7.36 -27.83
CA ARG A 215 24.35 -7.09 -26.46
C ARG A 215 24.70 -8.41 -25.78
N PRO A 216 25.85 -8.48 -25.08
CA PRO A 216 26.18 -9.65 -24.29
C PRO A 216 25.17 -9.83 -23.14
N GLU A 217 25.12 -11.04 -22.62
CA GLU A 217 24.41 -11.34 -21.38
C GLU A 217 25.11 -10.69 -20.19
N GLY A 218 24.31 -10.09 -19.29
CA GLY A 218 24.79 -9.54 -18.04
C GLY A 218 25.12 -10.61 -17.00
N ALA A 219 25.74 -10.22 -15.88
CA ALA A 219 26.04 -11.15 -14.78
C ALA A 219 24.78 -11.72 -14.12
N GLY A 220 23.66 -11.00 -14.20
CA GLY A 220 22.41 -11.30 -13.51
C GLY A 220 22.51 -11.11 -12.00
N LEU A 221 21.36 -11.27 -11.35
CA LEU A 221 21.19 -11.04 -9.92
C LEU A 221 21.19 -12.38 -9.17
N ILE A 222 22.27 -12.64 -8.42
CA ILE A 222 22.48 -13.92 -7.74
C ILE A 222 21.56 -14.01 -6.52
N ASP A 223 20.99 -15.20 -6.32
CA ASP A 223 20.17 -15.52 -5.15
C ASP A 223 18.98 -14.58 -4.92
N ILE A 224 18.31 -14.18 -6.00
CA ILE A 224 17.19 -13.24 -5.96
C ILE A 224 15.99 -13.83 -6.72
N ASP A 225 14.81 -13.64 -6.15
CA ASP A 225 13.55 -14.07 -6.75
C ASP A 225 12.72 -12.88 -7.28
N PHE A 226 12.98 -11.68 -6.76
CA PHE A 226 12.38 -10.42 -7.20
C PHE A 226 13.33 -9.24 -6.96
N VAL A 227 13.48 -8.36 -7.95
CA VAL A 227 14.26 -7.11 -7.81
C VAL A 227 13.34 -5.90 -7.72
N LEU A 228 13.55 -5.08 -6.70
CA LEU A 228 12.82 -3.83 -6.46
C LEU A 228 13.72 -2.64 -6.76
N TYR A 229 13.46 -1.94 -7.86
CA TYR A 229 14.12 -0.68 -8.15
C TYR A 229 13.49 0.44 -7.31
N LEU A 230 14.22 0.95 -6.33
CA LEU A 230 13.75 1.99 -5.42
C LEU A 230 14.22 3.36 -5.94
N HIS A 231 13.31 4.10 -6.57
CA HIS A 231 13.59 5.40 -7.16
C HIS A 231 13.11 6.53 -6.25
N VAL A 232 14.01 7.41 -5.81
CA VAL A 232 13.62 8.56 -5.00
C VAL A 232 13.58 9.79 -5.87
N GLN A 233 12.42 10.42 -6.02
CA GLN A 233 12.27 11.55 -6.92
C GLN A 233 11.20 12.55 -6.46
N ALA A 234 11.39 13.81 -6.84
CA ALA A 234 10.33 14.82 -6.81
C ALA A 234 9.71 14.87 -8.22
N THR A 235 8.86 13.92 -8.58
CA THR A 235 8.20 13.90 -9.89
C THR A 235 7.11 14.96 -9.99
N ASP A 236 6.62 15.24 -11.20
CA ASP A 236 5.45 16.11 -11.36
C ASP A 236 4.23 15.57 -10.60
N LYS A 237 4.08 14.24 -10.51
CA LYS A 237 3.02 13.61 -9.70
C LYS A 237 3.20 13.90 -8.21
N CYS A 238 4.42 13.73 -7.68
CA CYS A 238 4.74 14.08 -6.30
C CYS A 238 4.53 15.58 -5.99
N ARG A 239 4.80 16.48 -6.96
CA ARG A 239 4.60 17.93 -6.81
C ARG A 239 3.13 18.35 -6.92
N ALA A 240 2.40 17.77 -7.86
CA ALA A 240 1.02 18.14 -8.17
C ALA A 240 0.04 17.61 -7.13
N GLU A 241 0.27 16.41 -6.61
CA GLU A 241 -0.58 15.77 -5.61
C GLU A 241 0.22 15.58 -4.31
N PRO A 242 0.18 16.56 -3.38
CA PRO A 242 0.98 16.50 -2.18
C PRO A 242 0.70 15.26 -1.34
N ASN A 243 -0.48 14.65 -1.48
CA ASN A 243 -0.91 13.45 -0.76
C ASN A 243 -0.33 12.14 -1.29
N VAL A 244 0.32 12.14 -2.45
CA VAL A 244 1.00 10.95 -2.96
C VAL A 244 2.29 10.73 -2.16
N LEU A 245 2.42 9.54 -1.56
CA LEU A 245 3.62 9.17 -0.81
C LEU A 245 4.64 8.47 -1.68
N ALA A 246 4.13 7.53 -2.46
CA ALA A 246 4.87 6.70 -3.37
C ALA A 246 3.91 6.15 -4.43
N TYR A 247 4.46 5.48 -5.42
CA TYR A 247 3.71 4.66 -6.36
C TYR A 247 4.62 3.59 -6.95
N ALA A 248 4.06 2.42 -7.23
CA ALA A 248 4.75 1.32 -7.87
C ALA A 248 4.28 1.02 -9.28
N VAL A 249 5.10 0.24 -9.97
CA VAL A 249 4.71 -0.56 -11.13
C VAL A 249 5.39 -1.92 -11.06
N HIS A 250 4.79 -2.93 -11.68
CA HIS A 250 5.49 -4.15 -12.03
C HIS A 250 6.09 -3.99 -13.43
N CYS A 251 7.36 -4.36 -13.57
CA CYS A 251 8.14 -4.14 -14.78
C CYS A 251 8.20 -5.37 -15.67
N GLN A 252 8.44 -6.53 -15.04
CA GLN A 252 8.62 -7.78 -15.76
C GLN A 252 8.04 -8.97 -15.03
N THR A 253 7.63 -9.97 -15.81
CA THR A 253 7.16 -11.26 -15.33
C THR A 253 8.04 -12.39 -15.84
N GLY A 254 8.21 -13.42 -15.02
CA GLY A 254 8.87 -14.66 -15.40
C GLY A 254 8.05 -15.48 -16.39
N THR A 255 8.56 -16.65 -16.76
CA THR A 255 7.91 -17.56 -17.74
C THR A 255 6.52 -17.99 -17.28
N HIS A 256 6.36 -18.24 -15.98
CA HIS A 256 5.10 -18.59 -15.33
C HIS A 256 4.25 -17.36 -14.96
N GLY A 257 4.51 -16.18 -15.50
CA GLY A 257 3.68 -14.98 -15.30
C GLY A 257 3.86 -14.27 -13.95
N ARG A 258 4.54 -14.86 -12.97
CA ARG A 258 4.88 -14.21 -11.69
C ARG A 258 5.75 -12.96 -11.92
N PRO A 259 5.45 -11.81 -11.29
CA PRO A 259 6.34 -10.65 -11.30
C PRO A 259 7.74 -10.98 -10.76
N VAL A 260 8.78 -10.49 -11.42
CA VAL A 260 10.19 -10.69 -11.03
C VAL A 260 10.96 -9.37 -10.91
N ALA A 261 10.38 -8.27 -11.38
CA ALA A 261 10.94 -6.93 -11.22
C ALA A 261 9.83 -5.90 -11.07
N GLY A 262 10.04 -4.92 -10.21
CA GLY A 262 9.16 -3.76 -10.04
C GLY A 262 9.94 -2.50 -9.73
N VAL A 263 9.30 -1.35 -9.90
CA VAL A 263 9.81 -0.04 -9.49
C VAL A 263 8.88 0.50 -8.41
N VAL A 264 9.45 1.05 -7.34
CA VAL A 264 8.75 1.90 -6.37
C VAL A 264 9.37 3.27 -6.44
N VAL A 265 8.56 4.29 -6.75
CA VAL A 265 8.98 5.69 -6.70
C VAL A 265 8.56 6.27 -5.35
N MET A 266 9.52 6.67 -4.53
CA MET A 266 9.29 7.37 -3.26
C MET A 266 9.37 8.87 -3.46
N CYS A 267 8.32 9.61 -3.06
CA CYS A 267 8.31 11.07 -3.18
C CYS A 267 9.31 11.70 -2.20
N ARG A 268 10.29 12.45 -2.73
CA ARG A 268 11.41 13.02 -1.98
C ARG A 268 11.00 13.81 -0.72
N ASP A 269 9.91 14.57 -0.81
CA ASP A 269 9.41 15.44 0.27
C ASP A 269 8.92 14.65 1.49
N ARG A 270 8.68 13.34 1.35
CA ARG A 270 8.26 12.46 2.44
C ARG A 270 9.40 11.93 3.30
N LEU A 271 10.64 12.10 2.83
CA LEU A 271 11.83 11.65 3.54
C LEU A 271 12.46 12.76 4.40
N THR A 272 11.97 14.00 4.29
CA THR A 272 12.49 15.14 5.06
C THR A 272 12.15 15.00 6.55
N ARG A 273 12.97 15.60 7.43
CA ARG A 273 12.78 15.51 8.89
C ARG A 273 11.40 15.95 9.37
N ALA A 274 10.77 16.93 8.70
CA ALA A 274 9.49 17.48 9.11
C ALA A 274 8.29 16.55 8.82
N THR A 275 8.43 15.68 7.83
CA THR A 275 7.34 14.86 7.30
C THR A 275 7.55 13.36 7.49
N TYR A 276 8.79 12.95 7.79
CA TYR A 276 9.15 11.54 7.90
C TYR A 276 8.51 10.88 9.12
N SER A 277 7.85 9.75 8.85
CA SER A 277 7.42 8.76 9.83
C SER A 277 7.95 7.41 9.39
N HIS A 278 8.71 6.74 10.26
CA HIS A 278 9.31 5.45 9.94
C HIS A 278 8.23 4.41 9.61
N GLN A 279 7.25 4.24 10.50
CA GLN A 279 6.17 3.27 10.32
C GLN A 279 5.31 3.56 9.08
N SER A 280 5.00 4.83 8.81
CA SER A 280 4.28 5.21 7.59
C SER A 280 5.08 4.84 6.35
N THR A 281 6.40 5.04 6.38
CA THR A 281 7.28 4.71 5.25
C THR A 281 7.36 3.20 5.04
N VAL A 282 7.53 2.42 6.11
CA VAL A 282 7.51 0.94 6.06
C VAL A 282 6.22 0.44 5.42
N GLN A 283 5.06 0.89 5.91
CA GLN A 283 3.74 0.50 5.39
C GLN A 283 3.54 0.95 3.94
N THR A 284 3.99 2.15 3.58
CA THR A 284 3.96 2.64 2.19
C THR A 284 4.76 1.71 1.27
N VAL A 285 5.98 1.32 1.67
CA VAL A 285 6.81 0.42 0.86
C VAL A 285 6.16 -0.96 0.74
N ILE A 286 5.56 -1.50 1.81
CA ILE A 286 4.83 -2.77 1.77
C ILE A 286 3.64 -2.70 0.80
N HIS A 287 2.83 -1.64 0.88
CA HIS A 287 1.69 -1.39 -0.01
C HIS A 287 2.13 -1.42 -1.49
N GLU A 288 3.13 -0.61 -1.82
CA GLU A 288 3.61 -0.50 -3.20
C GLU A 288 4.31 -1.79 -3.68
N LEU A 289 4.97 -2.51 -2.77
CA LEU A 289 5.56 -3.81 -3.05
C LEU A 289 4.48 -4.89 -3.31
N PHE A 290 3.37 -4.89 -2.58
CA PHE A 290 2.24 -5.80 -2.85
C PHE A 290 1.58 -5.56 -4.20
N HIS A 291 1.46 -4.29 -4.62
CA HIS A 291 1.09 -3.98 -5.99
C HIS A 291 2.06 -4.58 -7.01
N ALA A 292 3.36 -4.33 -6.85
CA ALA A 292 4.39 -4.82 -7.76
C ALA A 292 4.51 -6.37 -7.77
N LEU A 293 4.11 -7.03 -6.69
CA LEU A 293 4.14 -8.49 -6.54
C LEU A 293 2.87 -9.19 -7.06
N GLY A 294 1.74 -8.50 -7.23
CA GLY A 294 0.58 -9.13 -7.86
C GLY A 294 -0.80 -8.57 -7.58
N PHE A 295 -0.95 -7.71 -6.57
CA PHE A 295 -2.26 -7.08 -6.29
C PHE A 295 -2.47 -5.87 -7.21
N SER A 296 -2.80 -6.16 -8.46
CA SER A 296 -2.96 -5.17 -9.52
C SER A 296 -3.98 -5.63 -10.54
N LYS A 297 -4.84 -4.71 -10.99
CA LYS A 297 -5.84 -4.98 -12.05
C LYS A 297 -5.22 -5.52 -13.34
N ASP A 298 -4.00 -5.11 -13.66
CA ASP A 298 -3.28 -5.57 -14.85
C ASP A 298 -2.78 -7.02 -14.72
N LEU A 299 -2.74 -7.54 -13.48
CA LEU A 299 -2.30 -8.88 -13.15
C LEU A 299 -3.43 -9.83 -12.74
N PHE A 300 -4.63 -9.35 -12.38
CA PHE A 300 -5.74 -10.21 -11.95
C PHE A 300 -6.10 -11.30 -12.96
N SER A 301 -6.07 -11.01 -14.26
CA SER A 301 -6.34 -11.99 -15.32
C SER A 301 -5.22 -13.02 -15.52
N SER A 302 -4.05 -12.78 -14.94
CA SER A 302 -2.87 -13.65 -15.02
C SER A 302 -2.71 -14.57 -13.80
N TRP A 303 -3.59 -14.44 -12.81
CA TRP A 303 -3.61 -15.29 -11.62
C TRP A 303 -3.88 -16.75 -11.99
N GLN A 304 -3.28 -17.65 -11.23
CA GLN A 304 -3.25 -19.07 -11.50
C GLN A 304 -3.91 -19.88 -10.38
N ASP A 305 -4.61 -20.94 -10.80
CA ASP A 305 -5.13 -21.95 -9.92
C ASP A 305 -4.12 -23.09 -9.78
N CYS A 306 -3.53 -23.16 -8.61
CA CYS A 306 -2.60 -24.22 -8.23
C CYS A 306 -3.24 -25.24 -7.28
N SER A 307 -4.55 -25.22 -7.05
CA SER A 307 -5.23 -26.11 -6.09
C SER A 307 -5.06 -27.61 -6.40
N SER A 308 -4.90 -27.96 -7.68
CA SER A 308 -4.66 -29.32 -8.16
C SER A 308 -3.17 -29.68 -8.28
N SER A 309 -2.26 -28.72 -8.10
CA SER A 309 -0.82 -28.92 -8.20
C SER A 309 -0.17 -28.89 -6.80
N SER A 310 0.64 -29.90 -6.49
CA SER A 310 1.49 -29.88 -5.30
C SER A 310 2.68 -28.91 -5.43
N GLN A 311 2.81 -28.21 -6.58
CA GLN A 311 3.88 -27.28 -6.88
C GLN A 311 3.34 -25.88 -7.20
N VAL A 312 3.76 -24.87 -6.44
CA VAL A 312 3.45 -23.45 -6.71
C VAL A 312 4.09 -23.00 -8.03
N GLY A 313 3.29 -22.46 -8.95
CA GLY A 313 3.76 -21.88 -10.21
C GLY A 313 4.19 -22.86 -11.31
N ALA A 314 4.19 -24.19 -11.07
CA ALA A 314 4.45 -25.21 -12.09
C ALA A 314 3.23 -26.13 -12.23
N GLY A 315 2.67 -26.20 -13.44
CA GLY A 315 1.46 -27.00 -13.72
C GLY A 315 0.15 -26.37 -13.24
N CYS A 316 0.15 -25.08 -12.89
CA CYS A 316 -1.06 -24.36 -12.52
C CYS A 316 -1.85 -23.92 -13.77
N SER A 317 -3.17 -23.97 -13.69
CA SER A 317 -4.05 -23.50 -14.77
C SER A 317 -4.36 -22.02 -14.60
N PRO A 318 -4.57 -21.24 -15.68
CA PRO A 318 -5.07 -19.88 -15.55
C PRO A 318 -6.44 -19.88 -14.85
N ARG A 319 -6.68 -18.94 -13.92
CA ARG A 319 -8.02 -18.75 -13.32
C ARG A 319 -9.03 -18.14 -14.29
N GLY A 320 -8.54 -17.45 -15.33
CA GLY A 320 -9.38 -16.66 -16.21
C GLY A 320 -9.79 -15.34 -15.57
N GLN A 321 -11.00 -14.88 -15.85
CA GLN A 321 -11.51 -13.63 -15.29
C GLN A 321 -11.95 -13.84 -13.84
N VAL A 322 -11.20 -13.26 -12.89
CA VAL A 322 -11.50 -13.32 -11.45
C VAL A 322 -12.33 -12.14 -10.95
N THR A 323 -12.53 -11.10 -11.78
CA THR A 323 -13.27 -9.90 -11.42
C THR A 323 -14.62 -9.81 -12.11
N HIS A 324 -15.68 -9.59 -11.33
CA HIS A 324 -17.04 -9.39 -11.82
C HIS A 324 -17.76 -8.35 -10.94
N SER A 325 -18.77 -7.65 -11.49
CA SER A 325 -19.61 -6.74 -10.72
C SER A 325 -20.71 -7.52 -10.01
N ASP A 326 -20.99 -7.22 -8.75
CA ASP A 326 -22.19 -7.74 -8.09
C ASP A 326 -23.48 -7.10 -8.63
N GLU A 327 -24.62 -7.48 -8.05
CA GLU A 327 -25.94 -6.93 -8.41
C GLU A 327 -26.06 -5.41 -8.22
N SER A 328 -25.26 -4.83 -7.33
CA SER A 328 -25.21 -3.39 -7.07
C SER A 328 -24.25 -2.65 -8.01
N GLY A 329 -23.54 -3.37 -8.87
CA GLY A 329 -22.52 -2.82 -9.76
C GLY A 329 -21.13 -2.68 -9.11
N GLN A 330 -20.96 -3.14 -7.87
CA GLN A 330 -19.69 -3.11 -7.16
C GLN A 330 -18.74 -4.16 -7.75
N MET A 331 -17.58 -3.73 -8.26
CA MET A 331 -16.56 -4.66 -8.74
C MET A 331 -15.97 -5.44 -7.58
N ARG A 332 -15.86 -6.77 -7.75
CA ARG A 332 -15.30 -7.68 -6.75
C ARG A 332 -14.33 -8.67 -7.38
N ILE A 333 -13.41 -9.20 -6.57
CA ILE A 333 -12.59 -10.37 -6.89
C ILE A 333 -13.23 -11.62 -6.28
N TYR A 334 -13.56 -12.59 -7.13
CA TYR A 334 -14.12 -13.87 -6.75
C TYR A 334 -13.05 -14.96 -6.88
N THR A 335 -12.41 -15.28 -5.76
CA THR A 335 -11.47 -16.40 -5.65
C THR A 335 -11.63 -17.08 -4.29
N PRO A 336 -11.31 -18.39 -4.18
CA PRO A 336 -11.70 -19.19 -3.00
C PRO A 336 -11.16 -18.65 -1.67
N SER A 337 -9.89 -18.26 -1.61
CA SER A 337 -9.26 -17.78 -0.38
C SER A 337 -9.76 -16.39 -0.02
N ILE A 338 -9.91 -15.49 -1.01
CA ILE A 338 -10.45 -14.14 -0.79
C ILE A 338 -11.88 -14.21 -0.25
N SER A 339 -12.76 -14.96 -0.91
CA SER A 339 -14.15 -15.11 -0.47
C SER A 339 -14.23 -15.72 0.93
N SER A 340 -13.44 -16.76 1.21
CA SER A 340 -13.41 -17.38 2.54
C SER A 340 -12.88 -16.44 3.62
N ALA A 341 -11.83 -15.68 3.34
CA ALA A 341 -11.26 -14.71 4.28
C ALA A 341 -12.26 -13.60 4.60
N LEU A 342 -12.95 -13.06 3.59
CA LEU A 342 -13.94 -12.00 3.78
C LEU A 342 -15.21 -12.52 4.48
N GLN A 343 -15.69 -13.71 4.14
CA GLN A 343 -16.80 -14.38 4.82
C GLN A 343 -16.51 -14.56 6.31
N LYS A 344 -15.31 -15.05 6.63
CA LYS A 344 -14.87 -15.20 8.01
C LYS A 344 -14.80 -13.85 8.73
N HIS A 345 -14.22 -12.84 8.10
CA HIS A 345 -14.07 -11.49 8.66
C HIS A 345 -15.43 -10.83 8.95
N LEU A 346 -16.34 -10.82 7.97
CA LEU A 346 -17.67 -10.22 8.15
C LEU A 346 -18.65 -11.14 8.92
N GLY A 347 -18.26 -12.36 9.28
CA GLY A 347 -19.16 -13.33 9.93
C GLY A 347 -20.33 -13.75 9.04
N SER A 348 -20.11 -13.86 7.73
CA SER A 348 -21.12 -14.14 6.72
C SER A 348 -20.92 -15.51 6.06
N THR A 349 -22.01 -16.16 5.66
CA THR A 349 -22.00 -17.39 4.86
C THR A 349 -22.37 -17.15 3.40
N ASP A 350 -22.50 -15.89 2.98
CA ASP A 350 -22.89 -15.53 1.62
C ASP A 350 -21.81 -15.95 0.60
N PRO A 351 -22.09 -16.90 -0.30
CA PRO A 351 -21.13 -17.38 -1.29
C PRO A 351 -20.70 -16.29 -2.29
N GLU A 352 -21.49 -15.24 -2.47
CA GLU A 352 -21.26 -14.15 -3.43
C GLU A 352 -20.52 -12.94 -2.83
N LEU A 353 -19.97 -13.09 -1.62
CA LEU A 353 -19.46 -11.95 -0.85
C LEU A 353 -18.21 -11.29 -1.42
N GLY A 354 -17.40 -11.99 -2.23
CA GLY A 354 -16.23 -11.55 -3.05
C GLY A 354 -15.46 -10.28 -2.62
N GLY A 355 -14.12 -10.29 -2.66
CA GLY A 355 -13.31 -9.12 -2.23
C GLY A 355 -13.66 -7.83 -2.99
N PRO A 356 -14.27 -6.80 -2.35
CA PRO A 356 -14.76 -5.62 -3.06
C PRO A 356 -13.64 -4.65 -3.39
N LEU A 357 -13.60 -4.21 -4.64
CA LEU A 357 -12.59 -3.31 -5.16
C LEU A 357 -13.05 -1.85 -5.10
N GLU A 358 -12.14 -0.95 -4.81
CA GLU A 358 -12.43 0.49 -4.75
C GLU A 358 -13.08 0.96 -6.07
N ASN A 359 -14.15 1.73 -5.96
CA ASN A 359 -14.95 2.16 -7.10
C ASN A 359 -14.73 3.66 -7.43
N LEU A 360 -14.05 4.39 -6.55
CA LEU A 360 -13.73 5.80 -6.76
C LEU A 360 -12.64 5.99 -7.82
N GLY A 361 -12.90 6.89 -8.79
CA GLY A 361 -11.93 7.26 -9.83
C GLY A 361 -11.90 6.31 -11.04
N GLY A 362 -12.74 5.28 -11.04
CA GLY A 362 -13.05 4.48 -12.22
C GLY A 362 -14.23 5.06 -13.01
N SER A 363 -14.20 4.94 -14.34
CA SER A 363 -15.46 4.91 -15.10
C SER A 363 -16.25 3.66 -14.66
N PRO A 364 -17.60 3.65 -14.73
CA PRO A 364 -18.38 2.45 -14.43
C PRO A 364 -17.81 1.21 -15.14
N GLY A 365 -17.57 0.13 -14.40
CA GLY A 365 -16.95 -1.11 -14.91
C GLY A 365 -15.42 -1.12 -14.96
N ARG A 366 -14.73 -0.06 -14.49
CA ARG A 366 -13.26 -0.06 -14.40
C ARG A 366 -12.81 -0.72 -13.10
N VAL A 367 -11.97 -1.75 -13.24
CA VAL A 367 -11.36 -2.48 -12.12
C VAL A 367 -10.30 -1.59 -11.43
N SER A 368 -10.30 -1.59 -10.10
CA SER A 368 -9.28 -0.94 -9.26
C SER A 368 -8.25 -1.94 -8.75
N SER A 369 -7.06 -1.45 -8.40
CA SER A 369 -6.04 -2.23 -7.68
C SER A 369 -6.09 -2.04 -6.16
N HIS A 370 -7.17 -1.49 -5.60
CA HIS A 370 -7.34 -1.26 -4.16
C HIS A 370 -8.62 -1.90 -3.65
N TRP A 371 -8.67 -2.19 -2.35
CA TRP A 371 -9.90 -2.60 -1.68
C TRP A 371 -10.86 -1.43 -1.45
N GLU A 372 -12.16 -1.71 -1.51
CA GLU A 372 -13.24 -0.77 -1.18
C GLU A 372 -13.15 -0.34 0.29
N SER A 373 -12.90 0.96 0.47
CA SER A 373 -12.56 1.55 1.77
C SER A 373 -13.70 1.43 2.79
N ARG A 374 -14.97 1.44 2.35
CA ARG A 374 -16.11 1.24 3.26
C ARG A 374 -16.14 -0.15 3.90
N VAL A 375 -15.62 -1.17 3.21
CA VAL A 375 -15.64 -2.57 3.68
C VAL A 375 -14.34 -2.96 4.37
N LEU A 376 -13.19 -2.49 3.88
CA LEU A 376 -11.86 -2.92 4.32
C LEU A 376 -10.99 -1.76 4.84
N GLN A 377 -11.60 -0.80 5.55
CA GLN A 377 -10.87 0.33 6.15
C GLN A 377 -9.76 -0.14 7.08
N GLY A 378 -8.57 0.44 6.91
CA GLY A 378 -7.38 0.04 7.67
C GLY A 378 -6.63 -1.15 7.06
N SER A 379 -7.09 -1.73 5.96
CA SER A 379 -6.27 -2.65 5.17
C SER A 379 -5.04 -1.95 4.59
N ILE A 380 -3.92 -2.66 4.53
CA ILE A 380 -2.71 -2.23 3.83
C ILE A 380 -2.94 -2.01 2.34
N MET A 381 -3.97 -2.60 1.71
CA MET A 381 -4.32 -2.39 0.30
C MET A 381 -5.57 -1.52 0.09
N ALA A 382 -6.00 -0.77 1.10
CA ALA A 382 -6.95 0.32 0.89
C ALA A 382 -6.33 1.44 0.03
N ALA A 383 -7.15 2.19 -0.71
CA ALA A 383 -6.67 3.25 -1.59
C ALA A 383 -6.02 4.45 -0.86
N VAL A 384 -6.29 4.55 0.44
CA VAL A 384 -5.76 5.56 1.34
C VAL A 384 -5.18 4.88 2.57
N LEU A 385 -3.91 5.17 2.84
CA LEU A 385 -3.28 4.78 4.11
C LEU A 385 -3.58 5.86 5.16
N GLY A 386 -4.13 5.42 6.29
CA GLY A 386 -4.47 6.27 7.42
C GLY A 386 -3.32 6.41 8.42
N ASP A 387 -3.67 6.62 9.69
CA ASP A 387 -2.70 6.57 10.78
C ASP A 387 -1.97 5.21 10.81
N PRO A 388 -0.64 5.16 10.98
CA PRO A 388 0.11 3.91 10.92
C PRO A 388 -0.31 2.85 11.94
N THR A 389 -0.91 3.25 13.06
CA THR A 389 -1.44 2.32 14.07
C THR A 389 -2.71 1.59 13.60
N ALA A 390 -3.38 2.14 12.58
CA ALA A 390 -4.62 1.62 12.03
C ALA A 390 -4.44 0.77 10.77
N VAL A 391 -3.29 0.86 10.10
CA VAL A 391 -2.99 0.11 8.88
C VAL A 391 -2.56 -1.33 9.21
N ARG A 392 -3.15 -2.32 8.53
CA ARG A 392 -3.04 -3.75 8.81
C ARG A 392 -2.71 -4.56 7.56
N ILE A 393 -1.73 -5.45 7.67
CA ILE A 393 -1.55 -6.54 6.72
C ILE A 393 -2.62 -7.59 7.01
N ASP A 394 -3.81 -7.36 6.50
CA ASP A 394 -5.02 -8.08 6.86
C ASP A 394 -5.15 -9.45 6.14
N PRO A 395 -6.01 -10.35 6.65
CA PRO A 395 -6.18 -11.68 6.08
C PRO A 395 -6.71 -11.69 4.64
N VAL A 396 -7.51 -10.70 4.23
CA VAL A 396 -8.11 -10.63 2.88
C VAL A 396 -7.03 -10.28 1.85
N THR A 397 -6.16 -9.32 2.17
CA THR A 397 -4.98 -8.99 1.35
C THR A 397 -4.04 -10.19 1.19
N LEU A 398 -3.73 -10.89 2.28
CA LEU A 398 -2.85 -12.06 2.21
C LEU A 398 -3.49 -13.21 1.44
N ALA A 399 -4.80 -13.40 1.57
CA ALA A 399 -5.56 -14.36 0.77
C ALA A 399 -5.51 -14.01 -0.73
N ALA A 400 -5.54 -12.73 -1.09
CA ALA A 400 -5.39 -12.32 -2.48
C ALA A 400 -4.00 -12.65 -3.04
N LEU A 401 -2.93 -12.43 -2.27
CA LEU A 401 -1.58 -12.86 -2.65
C LEU A 401 -1.47 -14.38 -2.77
N GLN A 402 -2.17 -15.16 -1.94
CA GLN A 402 -2.24 -16.61 -2.05
C GLN A 402 -2.96 -17.06 -3.32
N ASP A 403 -4.07 -16.40 -3.69
CA ASP A 403 -4.88 -16.74 -4.85
C ASP A 403 -4.26 -16.31 -6.19
N THR A 404 -3.18 -15.52 -6.18
CA THR A 404 -2.34 -15.31 -7.37
C THR A 404 -1.79 -16.63 -7.94
N GLY A 405 -1.61 -17.64 -7.10
CA GLY A 405 -0.95 -18.90 -7.45
C GLY A 405 0.58 -18.82 -7.53
N TRP A 406 1.17 -17.65 -7.24
CA TRP A 406 2.62 -17.44 -7.32
C TRP A 406 3.35 -17.60 -5.99
N TYR A 407 2.62 -17.50 -4.88
CA TYR A 407 3.16 -17.47 -3.54
C TYR A 407 2.48 -18.52 -2.65
N THR A 408 3.26 -19.13 -1.77
CA THR A 408 2.72 -19.71 -0.52
C THR A 408 2.75 -18.62 0.54
N VAL A 409 1.60 -18.35 1.18
CA VAL A 409 1.46 -17.23 2.10
C VAL A 409 1.29 -17.71 3.54
N SER A 410 2.03 -17.09 4.46
CA SER A 410 1.89 -17.35 5.89
C SER A 410 0.70 -16.59 6.48
N LEU A 411 -0.51 -17.13 6.29
CA LEU A 411 -1.75 -16.53 6.82
C LEU A 411 -1.77 -16.41 8.35
N SER A 412 -0.95 -17.19 9.08
CA SER A 412 -0.80 -17.08 10.53
C SER A 412 -0.12 -15.79 10.99
N GLN A 413 0.56 -15.07 10.08
CA GLN A 413 1.17 -13.76 10.35
C GLN A 413 0.24 -12.60 9.98
N ALA A 414 -0.99 -12.87 9.52
CA ALA A 414 -1.98 -11.83 9.26
C ALA A 414 -2.27 -11.03 10.54
N GLN A 415 -2.41 -9.72 10.39
CA GLN A 415 -2.81 -8.81 11.46
C GLN A 415 -4.33 -8.74 11.52
N SER A 416 -4.88 -8.56 12.72
CA SER A 416 -6.33 -8.44 12.92
C SER A 416 -6.85 -7.18 12.24
N LEU A 417 -7.83 -7.34 11.35
CA LEU A 417 -8.65 -6.24 10.86
C LEU A 417 -9.87 -6.12 11.78
N VAL A 418 -10.02 -5.00 12.48
CA VAL A 418 -11.17 -4.78 13.39
C VAL A 418 -12.37 -4.23 12.62
N TRP A 419 -12.13 -3.43 11.57
CA TRP A 419 -13.16 -2.77 10.79
C TRP A 419 -14.12 -3.77 10.14
N GLY A 420 -15.40 -3.73 10.50
CA GLY A 420 -16.43 -4.61 9.93
C GLY A 420 -16.50 -6.03 10.51
N ASP A 421 -15.67 -6.38 11.50
CA ASP A 421 -15.64 -7.74 12.03
C ASP A 421 -17.02 -8.19 12.55
N GLY A 422 -17.59 -9.22 11.93
CA GLY A 422 -18.89 -9.79 12.28
C GLY A 422 -20.12 -8.93 11.96
N GLU A 423 -20.02 -7.88 11.14
CA GLU A 423 -21.15 -6.99 10.80
C GLU A 423 -22.06 -7.55 9.69
N GLY A 424 -21.70 -8.68 9.08
CA GLY A 424 -22.50 -9.36 8.05
C GLY A 424 -22.21 -8.89 6.61
N ALA A 425 -22.85 -9.57 5.65
CA ALA A 425 -22.59 -9.39 4.21
C ALA A 425 -22.87 -7.99 3.66
N MET A 426 -23.82 -7.27 4.28
CA MET A 426 -24.25 -5.94 3.83
C MET A 426 -23.33 -4.81 4.33
N PHE A 427 -22.37 -5.13 5.20
CA PHE A 427 -21.46 -4.13 5.76
C PHE A 427 -20.72 -3.36 4.66
N GLY A 428 -20.67 -2.04 4.80
CA GLY A 428 -20.09 -1.13 3.82
C GLY A 428 -21.02 -0.71 2.68
N SER A 429 -22.24 -1.26 2.59
CA SER A 429 -23.27 -0.72 1.71
C SER A 429 -23.69 0.69 2.16
N LEU A 430 -24.19 1.51 1.21
CA LEU A 430 -24.65 2.87 1.51
C LEU A 430 -25.81 2.90 2.53
N SER A 431 -26.69 1.90 2.52
CA SER A 431 -27.76 1.79 3.52
C SER A 431 -27.20 1.52 4.91
N THR A 432 -26.21 0.63 5.04
CA THR A 432 -25.62 0.29 6.34
C THR A 432 -25.00 1.50 7.04
N CYS A 433 -24.34 2.39 6.31
CA CYS A 433 -23.72 3.57 6.93
C CYS A 433 -24.70 4.73 7.18
N GLN A 434 -25.82 4.80 6.45
CA GLN A 434 -26.81 5.87 6.58
C GLN A 434 -27.86 5.61 7.66
N GLU A 435 -28.18 4.34 7.91
CA GLU A 435 -29.27 3.93 8.82
C GLU A 435 -28.82 3.78 10.30
N ASN A 436 -27.60 4.20 10.65
CA ASN A 436 -26.98 3.96 11.97
C ASN A 436 -27.00 2.47 12.40
N SER A 437 -27.02 1.54 11.44
CA SER A 437 -27.13 0.10 11.71
C SER A 437 -25.80 -0.55 12.12
N SER A 438 -24.70 0.22 12.10
CA SER A 438 -23.37 -0.24 12.49
C SER A 438 -22.67 0.77 13.38
N SER A 439 -21.96 0.26 14.40
CA SER A 439 -21.15 1.05 15.34
C SER A 439 -19.82 1.54 14.75
N PHE A 440 -19.45 1.06 13.56
CA PHE A 440 -18.24 1.51 12.84
C PHE A 440 -18.43 2.86 12.15
N PHE A 441 -19.66 3.15 11.74
CA PHE A 441 -20.02 4.43 11.12
C PHE A 441 -20.55 5.41 12.17
N CYS A 442 -20.43 6.70 11.87
CA CYS A 442 -20.95 7.77 12.71
C CYS A 442 -21.84 8.70 11.89
N THR A 443 -22.65 9.50 12.57
CA THR A 443 -23.50 10.53 11.94
C THR A 443 -23.21 11.91 12.53
N GLY A 444 -23.47 12.96 11.75
CA GLY A 444 -23.18 14.33 12.14
C GLY A 444 -21.68 14.67 12.13
N SER A 445 -21.25 15.53 13.05
CA SER A 445 -19.87 16.05 13.15
C SER A 445 -19.37 16.04 14.60
N GLY A 446 -19.84 15.06 15.39
CA GLY A 446 -19.50 14.95 16.81
C GLY A 446 -18.08 14.44 17.06
N LEU A 447 -17.60 14.63 18.29
CA LEU A 447 -16.39 14.01 18.80
C LEU A 447 -16.71 12.61 19.35
N GLY A 448 -15.75 11.70 19.24
CA GLY A 448 -15.93 10.31 19.62
C GLY A 448 -14.62 9.55 19.67
N CYS A 449 -14.70 8.24 19.48
CA CYS A 449 -13.54 7.37 19.48
C CYS A 449 -13.33 6.75 18.10
N HIS A 450 -12.08 6.75 17.65
CA HIS A 450 -11.69 5.92 16.51
C HIS A 450 -12.02 4.46 16.80
N PHE A 451 -12.33 3.65 15.78
CA PHE A 451 -12.83 2.27 15.95
C PHE A 451 -11.85 1.31 16.66
N LEU A 452 -10.57 1.67 16.72
CA LEU A 452 -9.53 0.96 17.47
C LEU A 452 -9.40 1.40 18.94
N HIS A 453 -10.13 2.44 19.34
CA HIS A 453 -10.09 3.05 20.67
C HIS A 453 -8.69 3.52 21.10
N LEU A 454 -7.75 3.68 20.17
CA LEU A 454 -6.43 4.24 20.42
C LEU A 454 -6.46 5.78 20.43
N HIS A 455 -7.40 6.36 19.69
CA HIS A 455 -7.49 7.80 19.47
C HIS A 455 -8.89 8.34 19.80
N LYS A 456 -8.92 9.56 20.35
CA LYS A 456 -10.07 10.46 20.19
C LYS A 456 -10.20 10.85 18.72
N GLY A 457 -11.43 11.00 18.25
CA GLY A 457 -11.71 11.26 16.85
C GLY A 457 -12.87 12.21 16.63
N GLU A 458 -12.99 12.66 15.40
CA GLU A 458 -14.09 13.48 14.90
C GLU A 458 -14.82 12.71 13.79
N CYS A 459 -16.15 12.79 13.79
CA CYS A 459 -16.96 12.15 12.77
C CYS A 459 -16.80 12.86 11.42
N GLN A 460 -16.06 12.22 10.52
CA GLN A 460 -15.66 12.79 9.23
C GLN A 460 -15.91 11.79 8.09
N THR A 461 -16.11 12.32 6.88
CA THR A 461 -16.18 11.55 5.63
C THR A 461 -14.94 11.83 4.78
N ASP A 462 -14.76 11.08 3.70
CA ASP A 462 -13.93 11.44 2.57
C ASP A 462 -14.51 10.85 1.29
N ARG A 463 -13.84 11.14 0.17
CA ARG A 463 -14.26 10.71 -1.17
C ARG A 463 -14.38 9.19 -1.34
N TYR A 464 -13.59 8.40 -0.63
CA TYR A 464 -13.58 6.93 -0.68
C TYR A 464 -14.64 6.29 0.24
N LEU A 465 -15.28 7.09 1.11
CA LEU A 465 -16.37 6.63 1.96
C LEU A 465 -17.75 6.91 1.34
N GLU A 466 -17.83 7.53 0.16
CA GLU A 466 -19.10 7.81 -0.54
C GLU A 466 -20.17 8.50 0.32
N GLY A 467 -19.76 9.42 1.20
CA GLY A 467 -20.65 10.12 2.11
C GLY A 467 -20.93 9.39 3.42
N CYS A 468 -20.55 8.11 3.56
CA CYS A 468 -20.42 7.46 4.85
C CYS A 468 -19.39 8.20 5.71
N ARG A 469 -19.57 8.17 7.03
CA ARG A 469 -18.68 8.84 7.98
C ARG A 469 -18.16 7.87 9.01
N MET A 470 -16.94 8.10 9.48
CA MET A 470 -16.33 7.38 10.58
C MET A 470 -15.60 8.35 11.49
N TYR A 471 -15.35 7.96 12.74
CA TYR A 471 -14.50 8.74 13.63
C TYR A 471 -13.04 8.63 13.18
N LYS A 472 -12.50 9.69 12.60
CA LYS A 472 -11.08 9.79 12.23
C LYS A 472 -10.27 10.40 13.36
N PRO A 473 -9.01 9.99 13.59
CA PRO A 473 -8.19 10.54 14.68
C PRO A 473 -8.06 12.06 14.60
N LEU A 474 -8.15 12.75 15.74
CA LEU A 474 -7.87 14.19 15.80
C LEU A 474 -6.38 14.45 15.53
N LYS A 475 -6.07 15.60 14.91
CA LYS A 475 -4.70 15.97 14.52
C LYS A 475 -3.74 16.14 15.71
N ASN A 476 -4.24 16.65 16.84
CA ASN A 476 -3.42 16.96 18.02
C ASN A 476 -4.06 16.34 19.27
N GLY A 477 -3.26 15.68 20.10
CA GLY A 477 -3.70 15.19 21.41
C GLY A 477 -4.73 14.06 21.36
N SER A 478 -4.85 13.36 20.22
CA SER A 478 -5.84 12.29 20.06
C SER A 478 -5.40 11.00 20.74
N GLU A 479 -4.10 10.74 20.81
CA GLU A 479 -3.54 9.47 21.25
C GLU A 479 -3.76 9.29 22.76
N CYS A 480 -4.65 8.38 23.14
CA CYS A 480 -4.90 8.12 24.56
C CYS A 480 -3.69 7.48 25.26
N TRP A 481 -2.77 6.87 24.50
CA TRP A 481 -1.64 6.16 25.07
C TRP A 481 -0.44 7.05 25.46
N LYS A 482 -0.44 8.30 25.02
CA LYS A 482 0.67 9.24 25.19
C LYS A 482 0.44 10.12 26.42
N LYS A 483 1.26 9.96 27.46
CA LYS A 483 1.17 10.77 28.69
C LYS A 483 1.34 12.28 28.44
N GLU A 484 2.10 12.66 27.41
CA GLU A 484 2.31 14.05 26.97
C GLU A 484 1.02 14.74 26.51
N ASN A 485 -0.02 13.99 26.14
CA ASN A 485 -1.33 14.54 25.78
C ASN A 485 -2.18 14.94 27.00
N THR A 486 -1.65 14.83 28.22
CA THR A 486 -2.31 15.34 29.43
C THR A 486 -2.30 16.88 29.38
N GLY A 487 -3.40 17.48 28.93
CA GLY A 487 -3.47 18.92 28.65
C GLY A 487 -3.67 19.83 29.87
N LEU A 488 -4.51 19.42 30.82
CA LEU A 488 -4.87 20.21 32.01
C LEU A 488 -4.35 19.57 33.30
N SER A 489 -4.26 20.37 34.36
CA SER A 489 -4.05 19.82 35.70
C SER A 489 -5.23 18.88 36.06
N PRO A 490 -5.02 17.78 36.81
CA PRO A 490 -6.10 16.87 37.23
C PRO A 490 -7.23 17.52 38.04
N GLU A 491 -7.04 18.78 38.46
CA GLU A 491 -7.96 19.57 39.26
C GLU A 491 -8.90 20.42 38.37
N ASP A 492 -8.44 20.81 37.17
CA ASP A 492 -9.19 21.60 36.19
C ASP A 492 -9.93 20.74 35.15
N ASP A 493 -9.54 19.47 34.99
CA ASP A 493 -10.25 18.54 34.09
C ASP A 493 -11.46 17.91 34.77
N GLY A 494 -12.64 18.46 34.48
CA GLY A 494 -13.93 17.93 34.92
C GLY A 494 -14.30 16.57 34.33
N SER A 495 -13.63 16.11 33.26
CA SER A 495 -13.97 14.84 32.58
C SER A 495 -13.22 13.62 33.12
N GLY A 496 -12.13 13.85 33.87
CA GLY A 496 -11.38 12.80 34.55
C GLY A 496 -10.53 11.93 33.60
N GLU A 497 -10.05 12.48 32.49
CA GLU A 497 -9.23 11.76 31.52
C GLU A 497 -7.89 11.31 32.14
N ILE A 498 -7.42 10.14 31.72
CA ILE A 498 -6.08 9.63 32.03
C ILE A 498 -5.42 9.14 30.75
N PHE A 499 -4.21 9.62 30.50
CA PHE A 499 -3.38 9.20 29.37
C PHE A 499 -2.24 8.28 29.84
N GLY A 500 -1.96 7.23 29.08
CA GLY A 500 -0.93 6.24 29.42
C GLY A 500 -1.02 4.99 28.54
N SER A 501 0.02 4.16 28.51
CA SER A 501 0.08 2.99 27.61
C SER A 501 -1.14 2.05 27.67
N ASP A 502 -1.77 1.99 28.84
CA ASP A 502 -2.99 1.23 29.14
C ASP A 502 -4.28 2.07 29.03
N SER A 503 -4.24 3.26 28.44
CA SER A 503 -5.42 4.08 28.19
C SER A 503 -5.99 3.86 26.79
N ARG A 504 -7.32 3.93 26.71
CA ARG A 504 -8.11 3.83 25.48
C ARG A 504 -9.18 4.91 25.47
N CYS A 505 -9.67 5.26 24.29
CA CYS A 505 -10.79 6.17 24.12
C CYS A 505 -12.10 5.43 24.42
N PHE A 506 -12.96 6.03 25.24
CA PHE A 506 -14.32 5.60 25.49
C PHE A 506 -15.28 6.75 25.19
N PHE A 507 -16.46 6.43 24.70
CA PHE A 507 -17.54 7.41 24.65
C PHE A 507 -18.00 7.69 26.08
N SER A 508 -18.10 8.97 26.44
CA SER A 508 -18.37 9.38 27.83
C SER A 508 -19.06 10.74 27.89
N SER A 509 -19.99 10.88 28.83
CA SER A 509 -20.61 12.15 29.23
C SER A 509 -20.24 12.55 30.66
N LEU A 510 -19.13 12.01 31.19
CA LEU A 510 -18.77 12.22 32.59
C LEU A 510 -18.41 13.68 32.88
N ILE A 511 -18.96 14.21 33.96
CA ILE A 511 -18.63 15.50 34.55
C ILE A 511 -18.46 15.32 36.05
N ARG A 512 -17.34 15.77 36.61
CA ARG A 512 -17.08 15.69 38.05
C ARG A 512 -18.13 16.50 38.82
N GLN A 513 -18.70 15.93 39.88
CA GLN A 513 -19.80 16.55 40.66
C GLN A 513 -19.47 17.93 41.24
N ASN A 514 -18.20 18.23 41.52
CA ASN A 514 -17.80 19.57 41.99
C ASN A 514 -17.75 20.62 40.87
N HIS A 515 -17.74 20.20 39.60
CA HIS A 515 -17.69 21.04 38.41
C HIS A 515 -19.05 21.14 37.69
N SER A 516 -20.06 20.35 38.07
CA SER A 516 -21.40 20.38 37.46
C SER A 516 -22.17 21.69 37.71
N GLN A 517 -21.69 22.54 38.63
CA GLN A 517 -22.27 23.85 38.94
C GLN A 517 -21.71 25.01 38.08
N PHE A 518 -20.68 24.78 37.26
CA PHE A 518 -20.11 25.79 36.37
C PHE A 518 -20.84 25.81 35.01
N VAL A 519 -21.49 26.94 34.71
CA VAL A 519 -22.23 27.20 33.46
C VAL A 519 -21.26 27.22 32.28
N GLY A 520 -21.15 26.11 31.54
CA GLY A 520 -20.30 26.01 30.35
C GLY A 520 -19.92 24.57 29.94
N PHE A 521 -20.03 23.59 30.84
CA PHE A 521 -19.77 22.18 30.52
C PHE A 521 -21.02 21.52 29.94
N SER A 522 -20.93 21.09 28.68
CA SER A 522 -21.98 20.29 28.03
C SER A 522 -21.84 18.83 28.45
N SER A 523 -22.94 18.18 28.82
CA SER A 523 -23.02 16.72 29.06
C SER A 523 -23.05 15.90 27.76
N SER A 524 -22.58 16.48 26.65
CA SER A 524 -22.52 15.81 25.36
C SER A 524 -21.60 14.59 25.44
N VAL A 525 -22.09 13.45 24.93
CA VAL A 525 -21.29 12.24 24.81
C VAL A 525 -20.19 12.48 23.79
N GLU A 526 -18.94 12.32 24.20
CA GLU A 526 -17.77 12.50 23.36
C GLU A 526 -16.65 11.50 23.72
N GLY A 527 -15.61 11.43 22.90
CA GLY A 527 -14.48 10.53 23.14
C GLY A 527 -13.56 11.05 24.26
N ARG A 528 -13.36 10.24 25.30
CA ARG A 528 -12.52 10.54 26.47
C ARG A 528 -11.53 9.41 26.73
N CYS A 529 -10.32 9.72 27.15
CA CYS A 529 -9.28 8.73 27.41
C CYS A 529 -9.32 8.22 28.86
N TYR A 530 -9.48 6.90 29.05
CA TYR A 530 -9.44 6.27 30.37
C TYR A 530 -8.54 5.04 30.36
N ARG A 531 -7.97 4.68 31.51
CA ARG A 531 -7.19 3.45 31.65
C ARG A 531 -8.10 2.25 31.54
N HIS A 532 -7.63 1.18 30.93
CA HIS A 532 -8.31 -0.11 30.82
C HIS A 532 -7.37 -1.26 31.17
N ARG A 533 -7.93 -2.35 31.67
CA ARG A 533 -7.23 -3.64 31.82
C ARG A 533 -8.15 -4.79 31.43
N CYS A 534 -7.63 -5.72 30.65
CA CYS A 534 -8.37 -6.90 30.22
C CYS A 534 -8.45 -7.92 31.36
N THR A 535 -9.65 -8.44 31.62
CA THR A 535 -9.91 -9.53 32.57
C THR A 535 -10.31 -10.83 31.88
N GLY A 536 -10.55 -10.78 30.56
CA GLY A 536 -10.80 -11.93 29.69
C GLY A 536 -11.14 -11.47 28.26
N PRO A 537 -11.47 -12.41 27.36
CA PRO A 537 -11.94 -12.07 26.02
C PRO A 537 -13.18 -11.18 26.09
N ASN A 538 -13.11 -9.99 25.48
CA ASN A 538 -14.18 -8.98 25.49
C ASN A 538 -14.63 -8.57 26.91
N ARG A 539 -13.76 -8.70 27.92
CA ARG A 539 -14.07 -8.36 29.32
C ARG A 539 -12.95 -7.52 29.91
N TYR A 540 -13.30 -6.38 30.49
CA TYR A 540 -12.32 -5.43 30.97
C TYR A 540 -12.86 -4.53 32.09
N GLN A 541 -11.92 -3.93 32.82
CA GLN A 541 -12.16 -2.91 33.82
C GLN A 541 -11.55 -1.60 33.36
N ILE A 542 -12.14 -0.49 33.80
CA ILE A 542 -11.69 0.86 33.49
C ILE A 542 -11.33 1.63 34.76
N GLN A 543 -10.50 2.65 34.62
CA GLN A 543 -10.17 3.58 35.69
C GLN A 543 -10.19 5.02 35.15
N VAL A 544 -10.96 5.86 35.85
CA VAL A 544 -11.09 7.31 35.63
C VAL A 544 -10.29 8.04 36.71
N CYS A 545 -9.89 9.29 36.45
CA CYS A 545 -9.12 10.06 37.42
C CYS A 545 -9.86 10.17 38.76
N GLY A 546 -9.20 9.77 39.86
CA GLY A 546 -9.79 9.76 41.19
C GLY A 546 -10.72 8.57 41.51
N SER A 547 -10.91 7.61 40.58
CA SER A 547 -11.69 6.40 40.83
C SER A 547 -10.81 5.16 41.09
N GLY A 548 -11.40 4.14 41.73
CA GLY A 548 -10.89 2.77 41.67
C GLY A 548 -11.11 2.14 40.28
N TRP A 549 -10.70 0.89 40.12
CA TRP A 549 -11.06 0.08 38.96
C TRP A 549 -12.53 -0.32 39.03
N VAL A 550 -13.25 -0.12 37.93
CA VAL A 550 -14.68 -0.43 37.81
C VAL A 550 -14.89 -1.36 36.62
N ASP A 551 -15.75 -2.36 36.76
CA ASP A 551 -16.15 -3.24 35.66
C ASP A 551 -16.92 -2.45 34.60
N CYS A 552 -16.52 -2.59 33.33
CA CYS A 552 -17.18 -1.98 32.18
C CYS A 552 -17.75 -3.13 31.33
N PRO A 553 -19.04 -3.49 31.50
CA PRO A 553 -19.63 -4.61 30.76
C PRO A 553 -19.68 -4.28 29.27
N ALA A 554 -19.08 -5.12 28.43
CA ALA A 554 -19.04 -4.91 26.97
C ALA A 554 -20.46 -4.69 26.39
N GLY A 555 -20.62 -3.62 25.61
CA GLY A 555 -21.91 -3.19 25.05
C GLY A 555 -22.84 -2.47 26.03
N GLY A 556 -22.48 -2.41 27.32
CA GLY A 556 -23.25 -1.73 28.36
C GLY A 556 -22.74 -0.33 28.69
N THR A 557 -23.19 0.17 29.84
CA THR A 557 -22.77 1.46 30.40
C THR A 557 -22.29 1.31 31.83
N THR A 558 -21.55 2.30 32.33
CA THR A 558 -21.02 2.29 33.69
C THR A 558 -21.04 3.69 34.30
N GLU A 559 -21.54 3.77 35.54
CA GLU A 559 -21.49 4.96 36.38
C GLU A 559 -20.20 4.98 37.21
N ILE A 560 -19.66 6.18 37.46
CA ILE A 560 -18.44 6.35 38.25
C ILE A 560 -18.74 7.22 39.48
N LYS A 561 -18.46 6.69 40.66
CA LYS A 561 -18.65 7.41 41.93
C LYS A 561 -17.84 8.73 41.92
N GLY A 562 -18.52 9.84 42.20
CA GLY A 562 -17.94 11.19 42.20
C GLY A 562 -18.09 11.95 40.88
N TYR A 563 -18.71 11.32 39.87
CA TYR A 563 -19.03 11.91 38.58
C TYR A 563 -20.53 11.78 38.30
N GLU A 564 -21.08 12.74 37.56
CA GLU A 564 -22.38 12.66 36.89
C GLU A 564 -22.18 12.19 35.44
N GLY A 565 -23.15 11.48 34.87
CA GLY A 565 -23.08 10.95 33.50
C GLY A 565 -22.65 9.48 33.42
N LEU A 566 -22.32 9.02 32.22
CA LEU A 566 -22.04 7.61 31.93
C LEU A 566 -20.77 7.43 31.09
N ILE A 567 -20.16 6.26 31.21
CA ILE A 567 -19.20 5.70 30.25
C ILE A 567 -19.90 4.61 29.44
N PHE A 568 -19.70 4.60 28.13
CA PHE A 568 -20.22 3.59 27.22
C PHE A 568 -19.12 2.59 26.88
N CYS A 569 -19.35 1.33 27.23
CA CYS A 569 -18.37 0.26 27.13
C CYS A 569 -18.41 -0.37 25.73
N PRO A 570 -17.33 -0.29 24.93
CA PRO A 570 -17.34 -0.82 23.57
C PRO A 570 -17.45 -2.35 23.51
N ASP A 571 -18.41 -2.86 22.74
CA ASP A 571 -18.52 -4.29 22.50
C ASP A 571 -17.61 -4.77 21.36
N ARG A 572 -16.96 -5.91 21.58
CA ARG A 572 -16.09 -6.59 20.61
C ARG A 572 -14.93 -5.75 20.05
N ARG A 573 -14.56 -4.63 20.69
CA ARG A 573 -13.43 -3.78 20.23
C ARG A 573 -12.19 -3.87 21.10
N LEU A 574 -12.38 -4.07 22.41
CA LEU A 574 -11.30 -4.13 23.38
C LEU A 574 -11.12 -5.57 23.88
N CYS A 575 -9.88 -5.94 24.17
CA CYS A 575 -9.54 -7.23 24.78
C CYS A 575 -9.95 -8.48 23.97
N LEU A 576 -10.12 -8.34 22.66
CA LEU A 576 -10.28 -9.46 21.73
C LEU A 576 -9.06 -9.67 20.84
N TYR A 577 -8.42 -8.57 20.44
CA TYR A 577 -7.33 -8.58 19.47
C TYR A 577 -6.01 -8.23 20.17
N LEU A 578 -5.14 -9.23 20.31
CA LEU A 578 -3.87 -9.07 21.03
C LEU A 578 -2.85 -8.18 20.30
N ASP A 579 -2.97 -8.08 18.97
CA ASP A 579 -2.13 -7.26 18.10
C ASP A 579 -2.66 -5.82 17.91
N ILE A 580 -3.76 -5.43 18.58
CA ILE A 580 -4.20 -4.02 18.67
C ILE A 580 -3.56 -3.39 19.89
N THR A 581 -2.31 -2.96 19.74
CA THR A 581 -1.57 -2.26 20.79
C THR A 581 -1.02 -0.93 20.27
N PRO A 582 -0.81 0.06 21.15
CA PRO A 582 -0.10 1.27 20.76
C PRO A 582 1.33 0.94 20.32
N PRO A 583 1.96 1.77 19.48
CA PRO A 583 3.37 1.63 19.14
C PRO A 583 4.23 1.56 20.41
N SER A 584 5.09 0.56 20.53
CA SER A 584 6.06 0.46 21.61
C SER A 584 7.06 1.62 21.51
N THR A 585 7.27 2.36 22.59
CA THR A 585 8.26 3.45 22.67
C THR A 585 9.70 2.94 22.81
N SER A 586 10.00 1.69 22.40
CA SER A 586 11.30 1.06 22.61
C SER A 586 11.78 0.34 21.35
N ASN A 587 12.67 0.99 20.61
CA ASN A 587 13.83 0.39 19.94
C ASN A 587 14.76 1.50 19.44
N VAL A 588 15.42 2.17 20.39
CA VAL A 588 16.80 2.62 20.19
C VAL A 588 17.63 1.80 21.16
N SER A 589 17.92 0.55 20.79
CA SER A 589 18.96 -0.23 21.44
C SER A 589 20.31 0.29 20.97
N SER A 590 20.79 1.38 21.57
CA SER A 590 22.23 1.59 21.65
C SER A 590 22.79 0.51 22.56
N SER A 591 23.55 -0.41 21.96
CA SER A 591 24.40 -1.36 22.63
C SER A 591 25.28 -0.65 23.66
N GLU A 592 25.08 -0.97 24.94
CA GLU A 592 26.04 -0.64 25.98
C GLU A 592 27.35 -1.40 25.69
N SER A 593 28.39 -0.63 25.38
CA SER A 593 29.77 -1.06 25.59
C SER A 593 30.43 -0.09 26.56
N SER A 594 31.03 -0.69 27.58
CA SER A 594 31.67 -0.09 28.74
C SER A 594 32.87 0.81 28.39
N ALA A 595 32.87 2.06 28.87
CA ALA A 595 34.10 2.79 29.20
C ALA A 595 33.83 4.01 30.12
N GLN A 596 34.20 3.82 31.39
CA GLN A 596 34.74 4.76 32.40
C GLN A 596 34.51 6.29 32.33
N ASN A 597 33.93 6.79 33.43
CA ASN A 597 34.26 8.02 34.19
C ASN A 597 34.99 9.18 33.48
N VAL A 598 34.29 10.31 33.27
CA VAL A 598 34.74 11.63 33.74
C VAL A 598 33.52 12.50 34.09
N SER A 599 33.51 12.98 35.33
CA SER A 599 32.61 13.96 35.94
C SER A 599 32.79 15.34 35.35
N TRP A 600 31.74 16.04 34.89
CA TRP A 600 31.58 17.51 35.00
C TRP A 600 30.10 17.92 34.87
N SER A 601 29.64 18.71 35.84
CA SER A 601 28.53 19.67 35.81
C SER A 601 28.83 20.68 36.93
N PRO A 602 28.24 21.89 36.98
CA PRO A 602 27.16 22.45 36.16
C PRO A 602 27.48 23.87 35.63
N LEU A 603 26.57 24.49 34.87
CA LEU A 603 26.21 25.91 35.02
C LEU A 603 24.98 26.27 34.17
N ARG A 604 23.90 26.66 34.86
CA ARG A 604 22.78 27.44 34.33
C ARG A 604 23.24 28.89 34.04
N PRO A 605 22.53 29.59 33.16
CA PRO A 605 21.90 30.83 33.63
C PRO A 605 20.41 30.92 33.31
N SER A 606 19.72 31.49 34.29
CA SER A 606 18.39 32.11 34.25
C SER A 606 18.37 33.36 33.36
N THR A 607 17.28 33.61 32.63
CA THR A 607 16.21 34.60 32.95
C THR A 607 15.44 35.04 31.70
N GLU A 608 14.12 35.06 31.90
CA GLU A 608 13.16 36.06 31.45
C GLU A 608 12.62 36.15 30.01
N SER A 609 11.29 36.21 30.04
CA SER A 609 10.31 36.41 28.99
C SER A 609 10.23 37.89 28.60
N THR A 610 10.04 38.19 27.32
CA THR A 610 9.43 39.47 26.91
C THR A 610 8.52 39.27 25.71
N VAL A 611 7.24 39.50 25.97
CA VAL A 611 6.13 39.61 25.03
C VAL A 611 6.29 40.90 24.23
N ALA A 612 6.64 40.85 22.94
CA ALA A 612 6.42 41.95 21.98
C ALA A 612 6.82 41.58 20.53
N THR A 613 6.08 40.69 19.84
CA THR A 613 6.33 40.44 18.40
C THR A 613 5.09 40.29 17.52
N SER A 614 3.88 40.60 18.00
CA SER A 614 2.67 40.44 17.19
C SER A 614 2.16 41.70 16.46
N LEU A 615 2.83 42.84 16.56
CA LEU A 615 2.38 44.11 15.94
C LEU A 615 3.25 44.61 14.77
N CYS A 616 4.43 44.02 14.53
CA CYS A 616 5.31 44.43 13.43
C CYS A 616 5.07 43.66 12.12
N PHE A 617 4.52 42.44 12.16
CA PHE A 617 4.28 41.63 10.97
C PHE A 617 3.10 42.13 10.12
N THR A 618 2.06 42.68 10.74
CA THR A 618 0.87 43.17 10.02
C THR A 618 1.15 44.45 9.24
N ALA A 619 2.02 45.34 9.74
CA ALA A 619 2.42 46.56 9.03
C ALA A 619 3.28 46.27 7.78
N ALA A 620 4.18 45.30 7.85
CA ALA A 620 5.06 44.93 6.74
C ALA A 620 4.29 44.27 5.57
N VAL A 621 3.30 43.42 5.88
CA VAL A 621 2.45 42.77 4.86
C VAL A 621 1.54 43.78 4.15
N CYS A 622 1.01 44.77 4.89
CA CYS A 622 0.20 45.84 4.29
C CYS A 622 1.01 46.77 3.37
N LEU A 623 2.27 47.07 3.70
CA LEU A 623 3.18 47.86 2.86
C LEU A 623 3.57 47.13 1.57
N LEU A 624 3.82 45.82 1.63
CA LEU A 624 4.12 45.01 0.44
C LEU A 624 2.92 44.88 -0.50
N ALA A 625 1.70 44.72 0.05
CA ALA A 625 0.48 44.68 -0.74
C ALA A 625 0.20 46.02 -1.44
N ALA A 626 0.43 47.14 -0.77
CA ALA A 626 0.26 48.48 -1.36
C ALA A 626 1.28 48.74 -2.49
N LEU A 627 2.53 48.30 -2.33
CA LEU A 627 3.58 48.42 -3.36
C LEU A 627 3.27 47.56 -4.60
N MET A 628 2.74 46.34 -4.42
CA MET A 628 2.34 45.46 -5.53
C MET A 628 1.15 46.02 -6.33
N VAL A 629 0.19 46.66 -5.67
CA VAL A 629 -0.94 47.35 -6.33
C VAL A 629 -0.46 48.59 -7.08
N PHE A 630 0.50 49.34 -6.53
CA PHE A 630 1.08 50.51 -7.19
C PHE A 630 1.93 50.13 -8.41
N TYR A 631 2.67 49.01 -8.34
CA TYR A 631 3.46 48.47 -9.45
C TYR A 631 2.57 47.99 -10.61
N ARG A 632 1.48 47.25 -10.31
CA ARG A 632 0.50 46.82 -11.33
C ARG A 632 -0.20 48.00 -12.01
N LYS A 633 -0.51 49.08 -11.29
CA LYS A 633 -1.09 50.30 -11.90
C LYS A 633 -0.12 51.07 -12.81
N ARG A 634 1.20 50.99 -12.58
CA ARG A 634 2.20 51.64 -13.45
C ARG A 634 2.55 50.84 -14.70
N CYS A 635 2.41 49.51 -14.69
CA CYS A 635 2.68 48.66 -15.86
C CYS A 635 1.56 48.64 -16.92
N SER A 636 0.32 49.03 -16.59
CA SER A 636 -0.80 49.04 -17.56
C SER A 636 -0.89 50.29 -18.46
N CYS A 637 0.07 51.23 -18.40
CA CYS A 637 0.06 52.45 -19.23
C CYS A 637 1.07 52.46 -20.41
N LYS A 638 1.64 51.32 -20.81
CA LYS A 638 2.41 51.22 -22.06
C LYS A 638 2.06 49.93 -22.79
N VAL A 639 1.22 50.03 -23.82
CA VAL A 639 1.36 49.44 -25.18
C VAL A 639 0.08 49.80 -25.95
N ARG A 640 0.22 50.68 -26.95
CA ARG A 640 -0.75 50.92 -28.03
C ARG A 640 0.06 50.97 -29.32
N ILE A 641 -0.04 49.95 -30.17
CA ILE A 641 0.44 49.98 -31.55
C ILE A 641 -0.67 49.40 -32.45
N HIS A 642 -0.85 50.06 -33.59
CA HIS A 642 -1.95 49.99 -34.53
C HIS A 642 -2.12 48.66 -35.28
N SER A 643 -3.39 48.40 -35.60
CA SER A 643 -3.97 47.47 -36.56
C SER A 643 -3.75 47.90 -38.01
N VAL A 644 -3.43 46.95 -38.91
CA VAL A 644 -3.89 46.93 -40.31
C VAL A 644 -4.05 45.47 -40.74
N ALA A 645 -5.24 45.12 -41.22
CA ALA A 645 -5.55 43.91 -41.99
C ALA A 645 -5.75 44.31 -43.46
N PRO A 646 -5.66 43.36 -44.40
CA PRO A 646 -6.46 43.46 -45.62
C PRO A 646 -7.35 42.24 -45.86
N GLU A 647 -8.42 42.55 -46.58
CA GLU A 647 -9.60 41.75 -46.92
C GLU A 647 -9.37 40.65 -47.96
N ASP A 648 -10.40 39.81 -48.01
CA ASP A 648 -10.71 38.69 -48.88
C ASP A 648 -11.14 39.13 -50.29
N GLN A 649 -10.72 38.42 -51.36
CA GLN A 649 -11.54 38.14 -52.56
C GLN A 649 -10.84 37.30 -53.66
N SER A 650 -11.49 36.16 -53.97
CA SER A 650 -11.85 35.59 -55.28
C SER A 650 -10.83 35.21 -56.38
N ASP A 651 -11.19 34.07 -56.99
CA ASP A 651 -10.98 33.61 -58.39
C ASP A 651 -9.71 32.83 -58.78
N LEU A 652 -10.01 31.55 -59.12
CA LEU A 652 -9.39 30.54 -60.03
C LEU A 652 -8.93 29.22 -59.40
#